data_AF-A0A7X1L9A4-F1
#
_entry.id   AF-A0A7X1L9A4-F1
#
_cell.length_a   1.000
_cell.length_b   1.000
_cell.length_c   1.000
_cell.angle_alpha   90.00
_cell.angle_beta   90.00
_cell.angle_gamma   90.00
#
_symmetry.space_group_name_H-M   'P 1'
#
loop_
_entity.id
_entity.type
_entity.pdbx_description
1 polymer ?
#
loop_
_entity_poly.entity_id
_entity_poly.type
_entity_poly.pdbx_seq_one_letter_code
_entity_poly.pdbx_strand_id
1 'polypeptide(L)'
;MALTLHKYLDELGKITLEIFLLWRNVMKRFYLAILFLGCFSVVAPNSVCRAGVDLPWSTTYDCPDWLAYSDPLNCDGLSKAGGQTQCGHYEEIIVEANNPLGSGKGQRHYVGDDVNQNSGGIMIDFNSLQSELWVRFYIRYEAGFAWSPYLMYDKLIYLWLGDGSDIHAACIPSWYNNDNFNLAAQAINGGVNYYSEGTGWTNTMGGATSDGKWHCIEVHMKMDTNGTDGVGEAWIDNVKILDRHDLDWDGPTHTGFRNCLIGSNQRFPSNGRCMAVDYDDVSISNTGRIGPIGGGGPGPDTISPSVSIVSPTSGQTVSGNVSISASASDNVGVAGVQFKIDGTNIGSEDTTSPYSYSLDTTTYSDGSHTLTATARDAAGNQATSSQVSISINNGGDGGGVTLFDESFEDANFTSRGWYDNTNLQLSTTEHIPGSTSSVEFHFLQGATTPTSGTASRKIFSDTDEVYVSYYVKYSANWEGSNKSYHPHEFLILTNKNGIWDGPAYTHLTVYVEQNEGIPLLGIQDGQNIDETQVGIDLANITENRAVAGCNGDSDGYGDGTCYPSGSVHWNGKLWRAGSVYFQDTPGAYYKNDWHHVEAYFKLNSISGGKAIADGQLKYWFDGNIIINHNDVVLRTGQHPDMKFNQFLIAPWIGDGSPVDQTMWIDELTVATGRSVDILTPPSGLQITPQ
;
A
#
# COMPACT_ATOMS: atom_id res chain seq x y z
N MET A 1 118.22 -23.40 -9.58
CA MET A 1 117.43 -22.22 -9.18
C MET A 1 116.15 -22.06 -10.00
N ALA A 2 116.15 -22.32 -11.32
CA ALA A 2 114.93 -22.30 -12.16
C ALA A 2 113.91 -23.42 -11.87
N LEU A 3 114.34 -24.59 -11.38
CA LEU A 3 113.44 -25.72 -11.04
C LEU A 3 112.66 -25.50 -9.73
N THR A 4 113.14 -24.65 -8.83
CA THR A 4 112.49 -24.34 -7.55
C THR A 4 111.39 -23.30 -7.72
N LEU A 5 111.56 -22.39 -8.70
CA LEU A 5 110.58 -21.35 -9.02
C LEU A 5 109.33 -21.92 -9.72
N HIS A 6 109.48 -22.95 -10.54
CA HIS A 6 108.35 -23.60 -11.22
C HIS A 6 107.42 -24.36 -10.25
N LYS A 7 107.98 -24.97 -9.20
CA LYS A 7 107.20 -25.62 -8.14
C LYS A 7 106.43 -24.61 -7.28
N TYR A 8 107.03 -23.44 -7.03
CA TYR A 8 106.38 -22.34 -6.30
C TYR A 8 105.26 -21.70 -7.12
N LEU A 9 105.41 -21.56 -8.45
CA LEU A 9 104.36 -21.02 -9.31
C LEU A 9 103.19 -21.98 -9.50
N ASP A 10 103.43 -23.30 -9.53
CA ASP A 10 102.37 -24.32 -9.56
C ASP A 10 101.60 -24.42 -8.23
N GLU A 11 102.29 -24.29 -7.08
CA GLU A 11 101.62 -24.19 -5.78
C GLU A 11 100.87 -22.87 -5.62
N LEU A 12 101.42 -21.74 -6.07
CA LEU A 12 100.71 -20.45 -6.11
C LEU A 12 99.47 -20.50 -7.04
N GLY A 13 99.55 -21.22 -8.17
CA GLY A 13 98.43 -21.45 -9.08
C GLY A 13 97.31 -22.31 -8.48
N LYS A 14 97.67 -23.35 -7.71
CA LYS A 14 96.71 -24.18 -6.98
C LYS A 14 96.10 -23.46 -5.77
N ILE A 15 96.90 -22.69 -5.04
CA ILE A 15 96.43 -21.85 -3.92
C ILE A 15 95.52 -20.75 -4.43
N THR A 16 95.82 -20.13 -5.58
CA THR A 16 94.93 -19.12 -6.18
C THR A 16 93.63 -19.73 -6.70
N LEU A 17 93.63 -20.96 -7.25
CA LEU A 17 92.41 -21.63 -7.68
C LEU A 17 91.56 -22.11 -6.49
N GLU A 18 92.17 -22.63 -5.43
CA GLU A 18 91.46 -22.98 -4.19
C GLU A 18 90.93 -21.74 -3.48
N ILE A 19 91.69 -20.65 -3.42
CA ILE A 19 91.19 -19.37 -2.90
C ILE A 19 90.05 -18.85 -3.78
N PHE A 20 90.11 -18.95 -5.12
CA PHE A 20 89.05 -18.48 -6.01
C PHE A 20 87.78 -19.35 -5.90
N LEU A 21 87.91 -20.67 -5.68
CA LEU A 21 86.78 -21.56 -5.42
C LEU A 21 86.21 -21.38 -4.01
N LEU A 22 87.05 -21.09 -3.01
CA LEU A 22 86.63 -20.69 -1.67
C LEU A 22 85.91 -19.34 -1.73
N TRP A 23 86.44 -18.37 -2.49
CA TRP A 23 85.82 -17.05 -2.70
C TRP A 23 84.52 -17.16 -3.49
N ARG A 24 84.41 -18.08 -4.46
CA ARG A 24 83.15 -18.32 -5.20
C ARG A 24 82.09 -18.98 -4.32
N ASN A 25 82.49 -19.88 -3.41
CA ASN A 25 81.57 -20.48 -2.44
C ASN A 25 81.24 -19.53 -1.28
N VAL A 26 82.18 -18.69 -0.85
CA VAL A 26 81.94 -17.60 0.12
C VAL A 26 81.05 -16.54 -0.51
N MET A 27 81.27 -16.11 -1.76
CA MET A 27 80.41 -15.15 -2.48
C MET A 27 79.04 -15.74 -2.83
N LYS A 28 78.92 -17.04 -3.14
CA LYS A 28 77.60 -17.68 -3.26
C LYS A 28 76.86 -17.74 -1.93
N ARG A 29 77.57 -17.96 -0.81
CA ARG A 29 76.99 -17.87 0.55
C ARG A 29 76.77 -16.42 1.01
N PHE A 30 77.56 -15.46 0.51
CA PHE A 30 77.41 -14.02 0.76
C PHE A 30 76.26 -13.44 -0.06
N TYR A 31 76.01 -13.90 -1.29
CA TYR A 31 74.81 -13.53 -2.05
C TYR A 31 73.55 -14.19 -1.50
N LEU A 32 73.63 -15.41 -0.98
CA LEU A 32 72.52 -16.03 -0.26
C LEU A 32 72.26 -15.39 1.11
N ALA A 33 73.30 -14.84 1.77
CA ALA A 33 73.20 -14.13 3.05
C ALA A 33 72.86 -12.63 2.91
N ILE A 34 73.24 -11.96 1.81
CA ILE A 34 72.86 -10.56 1.51
C ILE A 34 71.41 -10.47 1.01
N LEU A 35 70.85 -11.56 0.46
CA LEU A 35 69.40 -11.71 0.32
C LEU A 35 68.68 -11.98 1.66
N PHE A 36 69.42 -12.18 2.76
CA PHE A 36 68.87 -12.50 4.09
C PHE A 36 69.21 -11.49 5.20
N LEU A 37 70.03 -10.45 4.96
CA LEU A 37 70.48 -9.50 6.01
C LEU A 37 70.46 -8.01 5.60
N GLY A 38 69.83 -7.68 4.47
CA GLY A 38 69.70 -6.31 3.98
C GLY A 38 68.36 -5.64 4.30
N CYS A 39 67.95 -5.58 5.57
CA CYS A 39 66.93 -4.61 6.05
C CYS A 39 66.89 -4.56 7.59
N PHE A 40 67.95 -4.04 8.21
CA PHE A 40 67.84 -3.42 9.54
C PHE A 40 68.04 -1.91 9.37
N SER A 41 67.06 -1.27 8.72
CA SER A 41 66.69 0.11 9.03
C SER A 41 65.70 0.04 10.19
N VAL A 42 65.91 0.90 11.18
CA VAL A 42 65.12 1.04 12.41
C VAL A 42 63.63 1.14 12.06
N VAL A 43 62.91 0.03 12.20
CA VAL A 43 61.44 -0.02 12.25
C VAL A 43 61.11 -0.56 13.63
N ALA A 44 60.20 0.12 14.30
CA ALA A 44 59.66 -0.28 15.59
C ALA A 44 59.32 -1.78 15.59
N PRO A 45 59.50 -2.50 16.70
CA PRO A 45 59.01 -3.87 16.80
C PRO A 45 57.48 -3.77 16.75
N ASN A 46 56.85 -4.11 15.63
CA ASN A 46 55.41 -4.41 15.51
C ASN A 46 54.94 -4.82 14.09
N SER A 47 55.75 -4.75 13.04
CA SER A 47 55.31 -5.20 11.71
C SER A 47 55.59 -6.70 11.52
N VAL A 48 54.69 -7.53 12.07
CA VAL A 48 54.52 -8.92 11.60
C VAL A 48 54.17 -8.84 10.11
N CYS A 49 54.90 -9.55 9.24
CA CYS A 49 54.51 -9.65 7.83
C CYS A 49 53.12 -10.29 7.77
N ARG A 50 52.09 -9.51 7.42
CA ARG A 50 50.77 -10.07 7.13
C ARG A 50 50.86 -10.84 5.81
N ALA A 51 50.42 -12.09 5.81
CA ALA A 51 50.41 -12.92 4.61
C ALA A 51 49.23 -12.49 3.73
N GLY A 52 49.49 -12.14 2.48
CA GLY A 52 48.44 -11.80 1.54
C GLY A 52 47.82 -13.04 0.88
N VAL A 53 46.55 -12.94 0.51
CA VAL A 53 45.79 -13.99 -0.20
C VAL A 53 45.52 -13.59 -1.65
N ASP A 54 45.39 -14.59 -2.52
CA ASP A 54 44.91 -14.44 -3.88
C ASP A 54 43.42 -14.81 -3.94
N LEU A 55 42.62 -14.09 -4.73
CA LEU A 55 41.20 -14.38 -4.90
C LEU A 55 40.94 -15.33 -6.09
N PRO A 56 39.92 -16.22 -5.99
CA PRO A 56 39.01 -16.40 -4.86
C PRO A 56 39.67 -17.09 -3.66
N TRP A 57 39.27 -16.71 -2.46
CA TRP A 57 39.82 -17.20 -1.20
C TRP A 57 38.70 -17.51 -0.20
N SER A 58 38.90 -18.50 0.67
CA SER A 58 37.97 -18.82 1.75
C SER A 58 38.68 -19.45 2.94
N THR A 59 38.08 -19.34 4.12
CA THR A 59 38.51 -20.04 5.34
C THR A 59 37.31 -20.62 6.08
N THR A 60 37.58 -21.72 6.76
CA THR A 60 36.67 -22.35 7.74
C THR A 60 37.36 -22.42 9.11
N TYR A 61 38.34 -21.54 9.31
CA TYR A 61 39.22 -21.43 10.48
C TYR A 61 39.81 -22.76 10.96
N ASP A 62 40.24 -23.63 10.03
CA ASP A 62 40.84 -24.92 10.34
C ASP A 62 42.30 -24.77 10.81
N CYS A 63 42.46 -24.18 11.99
CA CYS A 63 43.75 -23.92 12.61
C CYS A 63 43.71 -24.10 14.14
N PRO A 64 44.87 -24.10 14.82
CA PRO A 64 44.92 -24.18 16.28
C PRO A 64 44.10 -23.06 16.94
N ASP A 65 43.53 -23.34 18.12
CA ASP A 65 42.69 -22.37 18.82
C ASP A 65 43.46 -21.07 19.13
N TRP A 66 42.79 -19.94 18.96
CA TRP A 66 43.32 -18.65 19.37
C TRP A 66 42.74 -18.31 20.75
N LEU A 67 43.48 -18.57 21.82
CA LEU A 67 42.99 -18.36 23.21
C LEU A 67 43.85 -17.35 23.99
N ALA A 68 44.79 -16.66 23.32
CA ALA A 68 45.75 -15.77 23.96
C ALA A 68 46.16 -14.58 23.08
N TYR A 69 46.81 -13.58 23.69
CA TYR A 69 47.15 -12.30 23.06
C TYR A 69 48.31 -12.34 22.04
N SER A 70 49.21 -13.33 22.08
CA SER A 70 50.47 -13.34 21.30
C SER A 70 50.37 -14.11 19.98
N ASP A 71 50.77 -13.46 18.88
CA ASP A 71 50.84 -13.99 17.50
C ASP A 71 52.20 -14.67 17.19
N PRO A 72 52.30 -15.67 16.27
CA PRO A 72 52.19 -15.42 14.82
C PRO A 72 51.44 -16.49 13.99
N LEU A 73 50.69 -16.02 12.99
CA LEU A 73 49.74 -16.76 12.15
C LEU A 73 50.35 -17.75 11.15
N ASN A 74 49.61 -18.86 10.96
CA ASN A 74 49.57 -19.62 9.71
C ASN A 74 48.17 -20.27 9.53
N CYS A 75 47.11 -19.48 9.61
CA CYS A 75 45.73 -19.93 9.38
C CYS A 75 45.20 -19.24 8.12
N ASP A 76 45.24 -19.94 6.99
CA ASP A 76 44.67 -19.51 5.70
C ASP A 76 45.03 -18.09 5.23
N GLY A 77 46.14 -17.49 5.69
CA GLY A 77 46.51 -16.11 5.33
C GLY A 77 45.75 -15.03 6.11
N LEU A 78 45.03 -15.39 7.17
CA LEU A 78 44.39 -14.45 8.09
C LEU A 78 45.42 -13.68 8.91
N SER A 79 45.04 -12.50 9.39
CA SER A 79 45.77 -11.75 10.40
C SER A 79 44.86 -11.18 11.47
N LYS A 80 45.32 -11.15 12.72
CA LYS A 80 44.58 -10.44 13.77
C LYS A 80 44.64 -8.93 13.51
N ALA A 81 43.51 -8.25 13.68
CA ALA A 81 43.45 -6.80 13.74
C ALA A 81 42.92 -6.34 15.11
N GLY A 82 43.52 -5.29 15.67
CA GLY A 82 43.10 -4.70 16.94
C GLY A 82 43.67 -5.33 18.22
N GLY A 83 43.11 -4.89 19.36
CA GLY A 83 43.57 -5.20 20.72
C GLY A 83 42.87 -6.38 21.41
N GLN A 84 42.86 -6.38 22.74
CA GLN A 84 42.09 -7.33 23.58
C GLN A 84 40.58 -7.06 23.38
N THR A 85 39.76 -8.09 23.14
CA THR A 85 38.31 -7.91 22.95
C THR A 85 37.64 -7.66 24.30
N GLN A 86 36.44 -7.08 24.28
CA GLN A 86 35.91 -6.36 25.43
C GLN A 86 35.76 -7.24 26.69
N CYS A 87 35.69 -6.59 27.85
CA CYS A 87 35.44 -7.25 29.13
C CYS A 87 36.51 -8.26 29.59
N GLY A 88 37.74 -8.13 29.09
CA GLY A 88 38.86 -9.00 29.46
C GLY A 88 38.96 -10.29 28.64
N HIS A 89 38.12 -10.47 27.62
CA HIS A 89 38.21 -11.57 26.66
C HIS A 89 39.24 -11.28 25.56
N TYR A 90 39.58 -12.29 24.76
CA TYR A 90 40.40 -12.12 23.56
C TYR A 90 39.60 -12.56 22.34
N GLU A 91 40.08 -12.21 21.14
CA GLU A 91 39.55 -12.80 19.91
C GLU A 91 39.82 -14.31 19.95
N GLU A 92 38.79 -15.10 19.69
CA GLU A 92 38.83 -16.55 19.84
C GLU A 92 38.63 -17.24 18.48
N ILE A 93 39.38 -18.30 18.19
CA ILE A 93 39.06 -19.26 17.12
C ILE A 93 38.76 -20.58 17.79
N ILE A 94 37.49 -20.97 17.81
CA ILE A 94 36.99 -22.06 18.66
C ILE A 94 35.87 -22.85 17.99
N VAL A 95 35.68 -24.10 18.44
CA VAL A 95 34.67 -25.02 17.89
C VAL A 95 33.24 -24.54 18.20
N GLU A 96 33.02 -23.86 19.32
CA GLU A 96 31.71 -23.34 19.72
C GLU A 96 31.19 -22.23 18.80
N ALA A 97 32.10 -21.56 18.10
CA ALA A 97 31.81 -20.55 17.08
C ALA A 97 31.69 -21.16 15.68
N ASN A 98 31.74 -22.49 15.52
CA ASN A 98 31.57 -23.14 14.24
C ASN A 98 30.10 -23.08 13.77
N ASN A 99 29.88 -22.58 12.57
CA ASN A 99 28.62 -22.61 11.85
C ASN A 99 28.33 -24.07 11.42
N PRO A 100 27.15 -24.62 11.76
CA PRO A 100 26.84 -26.01 11.46
C PRO A 100 26.71 -26.32 9.95
N LEU A 101 26.57 -25.31 9.10
CA LEU A 101 26.56 -25.50 7.63
C LEU A 101 27.97 -25.68 7.05
N GLY A 102 28.98 -25.17 7.75
CA GLY A 102 30.39 -25.26 7.37
C GLY A 102 31.11 -26.46 8.00
N SER A 103 32.41 -26.32 8.13
CA SER A 103 33.29 -27.29 8.80
C SER A 103 34.37 -26.55 9.58
N GLY A 104 35.14 -27.20 10.43
CA GLY A 104 36.23 -26.53 11.14
C GLY A 104 35.76 -25.80 12.41
N LYS A 105 36.06 -24.50 12.49
CA LYS A 105 35.83 -23.63 13.65
C LYS A 105 35.34 -22.27 13.17
N GLY A 106 34.89 -21.43 14.08
CA GLY A 106 34.64 -20.02 13.79
C GLY A 106 35.43 -19.08 14.67
N GLN A 107 35.35 -17.81 14.32
CA GLN A 107 35.84 -16.68 15.07
C GLN A 107 34.79 -16.23 16.09
N ARG A 108 35.18 -15.99 17.34
CA ARG A 108 34.36 -15.37 18.37
C ARG A 108 34.93 -14.02 18.79
N HIS A 109 34.08 -13.02 18.64
CA HIS A 109 34.27 -11.66 19.11
C HIS A 109 33.38 -11.40 20.34
N TYR A 110 33.78 -10.47 21.22
CA TYR A 110 32.99 -10.10 22.40
C TYR A 110 32.66 -8.61 22.42
N VAL A 111 31.38 -8.30 22.64
CA VAL A 111 30.85 -6.95 22.79
C VAL A 111 30.17 -6.82 24.16
N GLY A 112 30.40 -5.72 24.88
CA GLY A 112 29.87 -5.48 26.22
C GLY A 112 29.64 -4.00 26.55
N ASP A 113 29.16 -3.74 27.76
CA ASP A 113 28.71 -2.42 28.20
C ASP A 113 29.91 -1.56 28.71
N ASP A 114 30.07 -0.34 28.16
CA ASP A 114 30.84 0.80 28.71
C ASP A 114 32.36 1.01 28.49
N VAL A 115 33.13 0.22 27.72
CA VAL A 115 34.53 0.61 27.40
C VAL A 115 34.93 0.28 25.97
N ASN A 116 35.26 1.31 25.17
CA ASN A 116 35.84 1.18 23.84
C ASN A 116 37.32 0.79 23.94
N GLN A 117 37.69 -0.38 23.43
CA GLN A 117 39.06 -0.68 23.04
C GLN A 117 39.06 -1.12 21.57
N ASN A 118 39.94 -0.47 20.79
CA ASN A 118 40.02 -0.54 19.34
C ASN A 118 39.78 -1.94 18.74
N SER A 119 38.66 -2.04 18.02
CA SER A 119 38.45 -2.80 16.77
C SER A 119 39.21 -4.12 16.67
N GLY A 120 38.80 -5.10 17.48
CA GLY A 120 39.18 -6.50 17.28
C GLY A 120 38.57 -7.06 15.98
N GLY A 121 39.09 -8.19 15.52
CA GLY A 121 38.57 -8.89 14.36
C GLY A 121 39.65 -9.60 13.57
N ILE A 122 39.28 -10.07 12.39
CA ILE A 122 40.16 -10.79 11.49
C ILE A 122 40.31 -10.01 10.20
N MET A 123 41.56 -9.82 9.82
CA MET A 123 41.98 -9.10 8.64
C MET A 123 42.48 -10.06 7.57
N ILE A 124 42.12 -9.76 6.34
CA ILE A 124 42.49 -10.47 5.13
C ILE A 124 43.19 -9.45 4.23
N ASP A 125 44.49 -9.59 4.03
CA ASP A 125 45.26 -8.76 3.11
C ASP A 125 45.28 -9.39 1.72
N PHE A 126 45.10 -8.60 0.66
CA PHE A 126 45.15 -9.10 -0.72
C PHE A 126 46.55 -8.90 -1.31
N ASN A 127 47.05 -9.91 -2.05
CA ASN A 127 48.33 -9.80 -2.76
C ASN A 127 48.30 -8.75 -3.88
N SER A 128 47.12 -8.39 -4.37
CA SER A 128 46.90 -7.35 -5.40
C SER A 128 45.65 -6.52 -5.08
N LEU A 129 45.58 -5.30 -5.62
CA LEU A 129 44.41 -4.44 -5.45
C LEU A 129 43.20 -5.04 -6.15
N GLN A 130 42.05 -4.98 -5.47
CA GLN A 130 40.78 -5.51 -5.97
C GLN A 130 39.85 -4.35 -6.31
N SER A 131 39.49 -4.19 -7.58
CA SER A 131 38.52 -3.18 -8.01
C SER A 131 37.06 -3.63 -7.80
N GLU A 132 36.83 -4.92 -7.58
CA GLU A 132 35.52 -5.53 -7.39
C GLU A 132 35.65 -6.72 -6.45
N LEU A 133 34.74 -6.83 -5.47
CA LEU A 133 34.78 -7.81 -4.41
C LEU A 133 33.38 -8.30 -4.05
N TRP A 134 33.26 -9.60 -3.87
CA TRP A 134 32.16 -10.29 -3.22
C TRP A 134 32.71 -10.88 -1.92
N VAL A 135 32.16 -10.50 -0.77
CA VAL A 135 32.57 -11.01 0.54
C VAL A 135 31.36 -11.66 1.18
N ARG A 136 31.44 -12.96 1.49
CA ARG A 136 30.43 -13.71 2.22
C ARG A 136 30.99 -14.20 3.54
N PHE A 137 30.20 -14.13 4.60
CA PHE A 137 30.50 -14.68 5.91
C PHE A 137 29.20 -15.01 6.64
N TYR A 138 29.27 -15.90 7.63
CA TYR A 138 28.17 -16.17 8.53
C TYR A 138 28.40 -15.43 9.83
N ILE A 139 27.33 -14.89 10.42
CA ILE A 139 27.37 -14.19 11.70
C ILE A 139 26.30 -14.72 12.64
N ARG A 140 26.61 -14.86 13.92
CA ARG A 140 25.64 -15.17 14.97
C ARG A 140 25.87 -14.27 16.17
N TYR A 141 24.85 -13.51 16.54
CA TYR A 141 24.81 -12.86 17.84
C TYR A 141 24.30 -13.86 18.88
N GLU A 142 24.84 -13.80 20.09
CA GLU A 142 24.33 -14.63 21.19
C GLU A 142 22.85 -14.33 21.46
N ALA A 143 22.04 -15.37 21.71
CA ALA A 143 20.59 -15.23 21.93
C ALA A 143 20.28 -14.21 23.04
N GLY A 144 19.38 -13.27 22.75
CA GLY A 144 19.02 -12.19 23.67
C GLY A 144 19.93 -10.96 23.59
N PHE A 145 20.94 -10.94 22.71
CA PHE A 145 21.73 -9.73 22.44
C PHE A 145 20.80 -8.60 22.00
N ALA A 146 20.98 -7.41 22.54
CA ALA A 146 20.21 -6.21 22.28
C ALA A 146 21.15 -5.02 22.09
N TRP A 147 20.88 -4.22 21.06
CA TRP A 147 21.55 -2.93 20.91
C TRP A 147 20.98 -1.89 21.86
N SER A 148 21.82 -0.97 22.30
CA SER A 148 21.33 0.21 23.02
C SER A 148 20.44 1.05 22.11
N PRO A 149 19.38 1.68 22.64
CA PRO A 149 18.60 2.67 21.89
C PRO A 149 19.43 3.89 21.44
N TYR A 150 20.66 4.05 21.98
CA TYR A 150 21.63 5.05 21.53
C TYR A 150 22.59 4.53 20.45
N LEU A 151 22.38 3.34 19.89
CA LEU A 151 23.21 2.79 18.82
C LEU A 151 23.27 3.78 17.66
N MET A 152 24.42 4.40 17.44
CA MET A 152 24.58 5.30 16.29
C MET A 152 24.87 4.52 15.01
N TYR A 153 25.64 3.42 15.06
CA TYR A 153 25.94 2.50 13.94
C TYR A 153 26.52 1.19 14.54
N ASP A 154 26.61 0.05 13.83
CA ASP A 154 27.63 -1.02 14.04
C ASP A 154 28.37 -1.31 12.76
N LYS A 155 29.70 -1.48 12.78
CA LYS A 155 30.52 -1.73 11.59
C LYS A 155 31.04 -3.15 11.62
N LEU A 156 30.59 -3.96 10.66
CA LEU A 156 30.98 -5.38 10.54
C LEU A 156 32.14 -5.60 9.57
N ILE A 157 32.19 -4.80 8.51
CA ILE A 157 33.23 -4.87 7.48
C ILE A 157 33.91 -3.52 7.32
N TYR A 158 35.23 -3.58 7.19
CA TYR A 158 36.07 -2.46 6.74
C TYR A 158 36.86 -2.87 5.52
N LEU A 159 36.87 -2.02 4.50
CA LEU A 159 37.76 -2.12 3.35
C LEU A 159 38.67 -0.90 3.27
N TRP A 160 39.98 -1.13 3.19
CA TRP A 160 40.96 -0.06 3.00
C TRP A 160 41.38 0.07 1.54
N LEU A 161 41.73 1.29 1.15
CA LEU A 161 42.24 1.61 -0.18
C LEU A 161 43.71 1.20 -0.36
N GLY A 162 44.08 1.04 -1.63
CA GLY A 162 45.39 0.58 -2.08
C GLY A 162 46.58 1.52 -1.91
N ASP A 163 46.36 2.75 -1.45
CA ASP A 163 47.30 3.87 -1.55
C ASP A 163 48.26 4.02 -0.36
N GLY A 164 48.12 3.17 0.66
CA GLY A 164 48.94 3.24 1.89
C GLY A 164 48.45 4.28 2.89
N SER A 165 47.27 4.85 2.69
CA SER A 165 46.59 5.64 3.71
C SER A 165 45.88 4.72 4.73
N ASP A 166 45.92 5.07 6.02
CA ASP A 166 45.14 4.40 7.08
C ASP A 166 43.64 4.79 7.01
N ILE A 167 43.18 5.29 5.86
CA ILE A 167 41.83 5.83 5.67
C ILE A 167 40.95 4.69 5.16
N HIS A 168 39.84 4.42 5.87
CA HIS A 168 38.85 3.44 5.45
C HIS A 168 38.14 3.97 4.18
N ALA A 169 38.14 3.21 3.08
CA ALA A 169 37.40 3.56 1.85
C ALA A 169 35.90 3.39 2.05
N ALA A 170 35.58 2.29 2.71
CA ALA A 170 34.25 1.78 2.85
C ALA A 170 34.19 1.13 4.22
N CYS A 171 33.17 1.49 4.98
CA CYS A 171 32.71 0.62 6.05
C CYS A 171 31.28 0.20 5.69
N ILE A 172 30.93 -1.03 6.03
CA ILE A 172 29.55 -1.48 5.96
C ILE A 172 29.01 -1.40 7.38
N PRO A 173 28.38 -0.28 7.78
CA PRO A 173 27.73 -0.20 9.07
C PRO A 173 26.38 -0.96 9.07
N SER A 174 26.38 -2.20 9.55
CA SER A 174 25.14 -2.91 9.84
C SER A 174 24.48 -2.32 11.10
N TRP A 175 23.20 -1.98 11.00
CA TRP A 175 22.35 -1.52 12.10
C TRP A 175 22.65 -0.09 12.55
N TYR A 176 21.73 0.81 12.22
CA TYR A 176 21.71 2.21 12.63
C TYR A 176 20.47 2.46 13.51
N ASN A 177 20.41 3.57 14.25
CA ASN A 177 19.29 3.83 15.19
C ASN A 177 17.88 3.82 14.55
N ASN A 178 17.79 3.96 13.23
CA ASN A 178 16.55 3.90 12.46
C ASN A 178 16.18 2.47 12.02
N ASP A 179 16.90 1.46 12.50
CA ASP A 179 16.69 0.06 12.15
C ASP A 179 16.84 -0.21 10.64
N ASN A 180 17.86 0.40 10.03
CA ASN A 180 18.27 0.13 8.65
C ASN A 180 19.63 -0.55 8.59
N PHE A 181 19.86 -1.30 7.50
CA PHE A 181 21.18 -1.74 7.09
C PHE A 181 21.83 -0.64 6.24
N ASN A 182 22.99 -0.13 6.67
CA ASN A 182 23.61 1.02 6.03
C ASN A 182 24.92 0.64 5.33
N LEU A 183 25.15 1.25 4.17
CA LEU A 183 26.43 1.25 3.51
C LEU A 183 27.06 2.63 3.66
N ALA A 184 28.32 2.70 4.09
CA ALA A 184 29.03 3.97 4.24
C ALA A 184 30.26 4.04 3.33
N ALA A 185 30.22 4.96 2.37
CA ALA A 185 31.36 5.31 1.54
C ALA A 185 32.04 6.54 2.13
N GLN A 186 33.33 6.43 2.45
CA GLN A 186 34.09 7.50 3.07
C GLN A 186 35.09 8.08 2.05
N ALA A 187 34.81 9.28 1.57
CA ALA A 187 35.73 10.00 0.69
C ALA A 187 36.90 10.59 1.50
N ILE A 188 38.11 10.61 0.94
CA ILE A 188 39.36 11.03 1.63
C ILE A 188 39.31 12.47 2.18
N ASN A 189 38.40 13.32 1.68
CA ASN A 189 38.21 14.70 2.15
C ASN A 189 37.25 14.87 3.35
N GLY A 190 36.90 13.78 4.06
CA GLY A 190 36.31 13.85 5.40
C GLY A 190 34.77 13.83 5.48
N GLY A 191 34.08 13.64 4.35
CA GLY A 191 32.64 13.35 4.32
C GLY A 191 32.39 11.84 4.28
N VAL A 192 31.49 11.35 5.14
CA VAL A 192 30.97 9.97 5.05
C VAL A 192 29.58 10.05 4.44
N ASN A 193 29.41 9.44 3.26
CA ASN A 193 28.11 9.28 2.62
C ASN A 193 27.48 7.99 3.16
N TYR A 194 26.32 8.12 3.79
CA TYR A 194 25.54 6.99 4.28
C TYR A 194 24.39 6.71 3.31
N TYR A 195 24.33 5.48 2.84
CA TYR A 195 23.27 4.97 1.98
C TYR A 195 22.46 3.96 2.79
N SER A 196 21.21 4.32 3.10
CA SER A 196 20.31 3.52 3.92
C SER A 196 19.20 2.92 3.06
N GLU A 197 19.20 1.60 2.90
CA GLU A 197 18.12 0.88 2.20
C GLU A 197 17.85 -0.47 2.90
N GLY A 198 16.66 -1.01 2.68
CA GLY A 198 16.31 -2.36 3.12
C GLY A 198 15.83 -2.47 4.56
N THR A 199 15.94 -3.69 5.08
CA THR A 199 15.42 -4.12 6.38
C THR A 199 16.55 -4.20 7.41
N GLY A 200 16.35 -3.64 8.61
CA GLY A 200 17.34 -3.66 9.68
C GLY A 200 17.26 -4.83 10.67
N TRP A 201 17.77 -4.57 11.87
CA TRP A 201 18.05 -5.55 12.92
C TRP A 201 16.77 -6.28 13.31
N THR A 202 15.68 -5.55 13.49
CA THR A 202 14.40 -6.15 13.93
C THR A 202 13.90 -7.18 12.93
N ASN A 203 14.08 -6.92 11.64
CA ASN A 203 13.63 -7.84 10.59
C ASN A 203 14.55 -9.06 10.48
N THR A 204 15.87 -8.86 10.56
CA THR A 204 16.83 -9.98 10.52
C THR A 204 16.71 -10.88 11.74
N MET A 205 16.56 -10.29 12.93
CA MET A 205 16.49 -11.03 14.20
C MET A 205 15.07 -11.48 14.58
N GLY A 206 14.03 -10.98 13.88
CA GLY A 206 12.63 -11.23 14.23
C GLY A 206 12.16 -10.51 15.51
N GLY A 207 12.86 -9.45 15.94
CA GLY A 207 12.54 -8.69 17.14
C GLY A 207 13.67 -7.76 17.61
N ALA A 208 13.46 -7.08 18.75
CA ALA A 208 14.44 -6.13 19.31
C ALA A 208 15.73 -6.80 19.83
N THR A 209 15.74 -8.13 19.98
CA THR A 209 16.88 -8.90 20.47
C THR A 209 17.24 -10.02 19.49
N SER A 210 18.51 -10.42 19.45
CA SER A 210 18.97 -11.53 18.61
C SER A 210 18.24 -12.83 18.95
N ASP A 211 17.92 -13.59 17.91
CA ASP A 211 17.32 -14.92 17.98
C ASP A 211 18.33 -16.04 18.25
N GLY A 212 19.63 -15.72 18.32
CA GLY A 212 20.70 -16.69 18.53
C GLY A 212 21.05 -17.55 17.31
N LYS A 213 20.54 -17.23 16.13
CA LYS A 213 20.78 -18.02 14.90
C LYS A 213 21.93 -17.46 14.08
N TRP A 214 22.42 -18.30 13.17
CA TRP A 214 23.41 -17.93 12.16
C TRP A 214 22.70 -17.27 10.97
N HIS A 215 23.21 -16.13 10.56
CA HIS A 215 22.78 -15.40 9.36
C HIS A 215 23.92 -15.31 8.36
N CYS A 216 23.63 -15.55 7.08
CA CYS A 216 24.60 -15.37 6.00
C CYS A 216 24.57 -13.93 5.53
N ILE A 217 25.68 -13.20 5.68
CA ILE A 217 25.84 -11.87 5.10
C ILE A 217 26.74 -12.00 3.87
N GLU A 218 26.28 -11.46 2.75
CA GLU A 218 27.08 -11.33 1.54
C GLU A 218 27.02 -9.90 1.04
N VAL A 219 28.16 -9.34 0.64
CA VAL A 219 28.28 -7.96 0.17
C VAL A 219 29.06 -7.92 -1.14
N HIS A 220 28.57 -7.14 -2.09
CA HIS A 220 29.24 -6.85 -3.35
C HIS A 220 29.63 -5.38 -3.39
N MET A 221 30.90 -5.12 -3.66
CA MET A 221 31.43 -3.76 -3.80
C MET A 221 32.27 -3.66 -5.06
N LYS A 222 32.00 -2.65 -5.86
CA LYS A 222 32.76 -2.32 -7.05
C LYS A 222 33.16 -0.85 -7.00
N MET A 223 34.45 -0.59 -7.17
CA MET A 223 34.97 0.77 -7.30
C MET A 223 34.25 1.50 -8.43
N ASP A 224 33.96 2.77 -8.22
CA ASP A 224 33.51 3.67 -9.27
C ASP A 224 34.69 4.02 -10.19
N THR A 225 34.41 4.61 -11.35
CA THR A 225 35.39 5.11 -12.30
C THR A 225 35.34 6.63 -12.45
N ASN A 226 34.25 7.26 -11.99
CA ASN A 226 33.97 8.68 -12.24
C ASN A 226 33.38 9.43 -11.03
N GLY A 227 33.35 8.81 -9.86
CA GLY A 227 32.75 9.31 -8.62
C GLY A 227 31.25 8.99 -8.46
N THR A 228 30.61 8.31 -9.40
CA THR A 228 29.14 8.12 -9.38
C THR A 228 28.62 6.80 -9.96
N ASP A 229 29.49 5.85 -10.30
CA ASP A 229 29.12 4.56 -10.91
C ASP A 229 29.60 3.34 -10.09
N GLY A 230 29.91 3.56 -8.81
CA GLY A 230 30.29 2.52 -7.87
C GLY A 230 29.10 1.65 -7.50
N VAL A 231 29.36 0.37 -7.26
CA VAL A 231 28.32 -0.61 -6.90
C VAL A 231 28.47 -0.99 -5.44
N GLY A 232 27.33 -1.08 -4.75
CA GLY A 232 27.21 -1.61 -3.40
C GLY A 232 25.91 -2.35 -3.28
N GLU A 233 26.01 -3.67 -3.14
CA GLU A 233 24.85 -4.54 -2.94
C GLU A 233 25.09 -5.39 -1.69
N ALA A 234 24.02 -5.75 -1.00
CA ALA A 234 24.10 -6.62 0.17
C ALA A 234 22.94 -7.60 0.23
N TRP A 235 23.23 -8.78 0.75
CA TRP A 235 22.27 -9.84 1.02
C TRP A 235 22.39 -10.28 2.48
N ILE A 236 21.24 -10.52 3.11
CA ILE A 236 21.14 -11.24 4.38
C ILE A 236 20.30 -12.48 4.11
N ASP A 237 20.82 -13.65 4.46
CA ASP A 237 20.17 -14.94 4.23
C ASP A 237 19.70 -15.12 2.79
N ASN A 238 20.56 -14.70 1.85
CA ASN A 238 20.33 -14.73 0.40
C ASN A 238 19.21 -13.78 -0.11
N VAL A 239 18.60 -12.98 0.76
CA VAL A 239 17.66 -11.91 0.38
C VAL A 239 18.44 -10.63 0.14
N LYS A 240 18.27 -10.03 -1.04
CA LYS A 240 18.92 -8.75 -1.38
C LYS A 240 18.26 -7.63 -0.57
N ILE A 241 19.05 -6.93 0.24
CA ILE A 241 18.58 -5.86 1.13
C ILE A 241 19.10 -4.48 0.73
N LEU A 242 20.13 -4.41 -0.11
CA LEU A 242 20.73 -3.16 -0.59
C LEU A 242 21.10 -3.34 -2.07
N ASP A 243 20.80 -2.35 -2.92
CA ASP A 243 21.03 -2.42 -4.37
C ASP A 243 21.37 -1.04 -4.97
N ARG A 244 22.63 -0.60 -4.79
CA ARG A 244 23.11 0.72 -5.24
C ARG A 244 24.12 0.60 -6.37
N HIS A 245 24.00 1.51 -7.34
CA HIS A 245 24.87 1.62 -8.51
C HIS A 245 25.39 3.05 -8.73
N ASP A 246 25.26 3.90 -7.71
CA ASP A 246 25.56 5.34 -7.75
C ASP A 246 26.56 5.78 -6.67
N LEU A 247 27.39 4.85 -6.20
CA LEU A 247 28.27 5.07 -5.07
C LEU A 247 29.57 5.78 -5.49
N ASP A 248 30.02 6.67 -4.63
CA ASP A 248 31.31 7.35 -4.76
C ASP A 248 32.31 6.71 -3.79
N TRP A 249 33.17 5.84 -4.31
CA TRP A 249 34.30 5.24 -3.59
C TRP A 249 35.60 6.01 -3.81
N ASP A 250 35.53 7.22 -4.38
CA ASP A 250 36.69 8.02 -4.81
C ASP A 250 37.52 7.27 -5.88
N GLY A 251 36.85 6.57 -6.79
CA GLY A 251 37.45 5.81 -7.90
C GLY A 251 38.36 6.60 -8.87
N PRO A 252 38.18 7.92 -9.09
CA PRO A 252 39.14 8.71 -9.86
C PRO A 252 40.52 8.81 -9.21
N THR A 253 40.63 8.64 -7.89
CA THR A 253 41.88 8.73 -7.13
C THR A 253 42.39 7.36 -6.68
N HIS A 254 41.52 6.35 -6.55
CA HIS A 254 41.89 5.01 -6.10
C HIS A 254 41.45 3.89 -7.05
N THR A 255 42.32 2.90 -7.22
CA THR A 255 42.12 1.82 -8.20
C THR A 255 41.66 0.48 -7.61
N GLY A 256 41.49 0.39 -6.29
CA GLY A 256 40.99 -0.82 -5.64
C GLY A 256 41.26 -0.91 -4.14
N PHE A 257 40.62 -1.93 -3.55
CA PHE A 257 40.71 -2.33 -2.15
C PHE A 257 41.96 -3.18 -1.89
N ARG A 258 42.62 -2.98 -0.74
CA ARG A 258 43.84 -3.68 -0.33
C ARG A 258 43.61 -4.78 0.69
N ASN A 259 42.67 -4.58 1.60
CA ASN A 259 42.37 -5.56 2.63
C ASN A 259 40.93 -5.41 3.13
N CYS A 260 40.47 -6.47 3.77
CA CYS A 260 39.16 -6.59 4.38
C CYS A 260 39.32 -6.96 5.85
N LEU A 261 38.62 -6.27 6.76
CA LEU A 261 38.47 -6.68 8.15
C LEU A 261 37.04 -7.09 8.40
N ILE A 262 36.85 -8.22 9.07
CA ILE A 262 35.57 -8.71 9.58
C ILE A 262 35.61 -8.71 11.11
N GLY A 263 34.67 -8.00 11.70
CA GLY A 263 34.51 -7.87 13.14
C GLY A 263 33.57 -6.73 13.50
N SER A 264 32.86 -6.86 14.62
CA SER A 264 31.97 -5.82 15.15
C SER A 264 32.82 -4.74 15.82
N ASN A 265 32.54 -3.48 15.50
CA ASN A 265 33.23 -2.35 16.11
C ASN A 265 32.22 -1.37 16.66
N GLN A 266 31.69 -1.65 17.86
CA GLN A 266 30.79 -0.74 18.55
C GLN A 266 30.95 -0.57 20.04
N ARG A 267 30.32 0.53 20.46
CA ARG A 267 30.19 0.98 21.83
C ARG A 267 28.71 0.90 22.22
N PHE A 268 28.42 0.25 23.35
CA PHE A 268 27.10 0.22 24.02
C PHE A 268 26.04 -0.70 23.39
N PRO A 269 26.20 -2.04 23.42
CA PRO A 269 25.02 -2.89 23.53
C PRO A 269 24.25 -2.57 24.84
N SER A 270 23.03 -3.06 24.96
CA SER A 270 22.19 -2.93 26.17
C SER A 270 21.94 -4.31 26.79
N ASN A 271 23.02 -5.07 26.99
CA ASN A 271 22.96 -6.49 27.34
C ASN A 271 23.07 -6.75 28.85
N GLY A 272 23.55 -5.77 29.62
CA GLY A 272 23.86 -5.92 31.05
C GLY A 272 25.11 -6.79 31.31
N ARG A 273 25.72 -7.34 30.26
CA ARG A 273 26.90 -8.22 30.28
C ARG A 273 27.54 -8.28 28.90
N CYS A 274 28.70 -8.91 28.86
CA CYS A 274 29.43 -9.16 27.63
C CYS A 274 28.82 -10.39 26.94
N MET A 275 28.64 -10.28 25.63
CA MET A 275 27.98 -11.28 24.80
C MET A 275 28.82 -11.56 23.56
N ALA A 276 28.76 -12.80 23.09
CA ALA A 276 29.51 -13.25 21.92
C ALA A 276 28.85 -12.79 20.62
N VAL A 277 29.70 -12.47 19.64
CA VAL A 277 29.36 -12.32 18.22
C VAL A 277 30.31 -13.24 17.46
N ASP A 278 29.75 -14.29 16.88
CA ASP A 278 30.51 -15.31 16.19
C ASP A 278 30.49 -15.07 14.68
N TYR A 279 31.61 -15.31 14.01
CA TYR A 279 31.77 -15.24 12.56
C TYR A 279 32.32 -16.57 12.06
N ASP A 280 31.82 -17.06 10.93
CA ASP A 280 32.36 -18.27 10.32
C ASP A 280 32.29 -18.26 8.80
N ASP A 281 33.00 -19.19 8.16
CA ASP A 281 32.86 -19.54 6.76
C ASP A 281 33.03 -18.34 5.83
N VAL A 282 34.11 -17.59 6.04
CA VAL A 282 34.41 -16.40 5.23
C VAL A 282 34.88 -16.84 3.85
N SER A 283 34.33 -16.23 2.82
CA SER A 283 34.72 -16.43 1.42
C SER A 283 34.74 -15.09 0.70
N ILE A 284 35.74 -14.89 -0.16
CA ILE A 284 35.96 -13.66 -0.92
C ILE A 284 36.25 -14.02 -2.38
N SER A 285 35.56 -13.35 -3.30
CA SER A 285 35.64 -13.58 -4.75
C SER A 285 35.70 -12.25 -5.49
N ASN A 286 36.41 -12.21 -6.61
CA ASN A 286 36.40 -11.09 -7.56
C ASN A 286 35.83 -11.49 -8.94
N THR A 287 35.29 -12.70 -9.06
CA THR A 287 34.74 -13.24 -10.31
C THR A 287 33.22 -13.33 -10.32
N GLY A 288 32.56 -12.88 -9.24
CA GLY A 288 31.11 -12.89 -9.10
C GLY A 288 30.64 -13.42 -7.74
N ARG A 289 29.32 -13.42 -7.58
CA ARG A 289 28.60 -13.81 -6.37
C ARG A 289 28.96 -15.22 -5.88
N ILE A 290 29.20 -15.34 -4.59
CA ILE A 290 29.59 -16.59 -3.91
C ILE A 290 28.33 -17.35 -3.49
N GLY A 291 27.42 -16.65 -2.85
CA GLY A 291 26.27 -17.23 -2.20
C GLY A 291 26.59 -18.03 -0.91
N PRO A 292 25.55 -18.46 -0.21
CA PRO A 292 25.62 -19.26 1.01
C PRO A 292 26.12 -20.71 0.78
N ILE A 293 26.66 -21.34 1.82
CA ILE A 293 27.17 -22.73 1.81
C ILE A 293 26.07 -23.73 1.51
N GLY A 294 26.39 -24.73 0.69
CA GLY A 294 25.44 -25.75 0.23
C GLY A 294 24.61 -25.31 -0.96
N GLY A 295 24.89 -24.13 -1.54
CA GLY A 295 24.11 -23.57 -2.64
C GLY A 295 22.66 -23.23 -2.25
N GLY A 296 22.34 -23.37 -0.96
CA GLY A 296 21.09 -22.93 -0.39
C GLY A 296 21.36 -21.64 0.35
N GLY A 297 20.55 -20.61 0.10
CA GLY A 297 20.17 -19.74 1.22
C GLY A 297 19.43 -20.60 2.25
N PRO A 298 18.20 -20.29 2.64
CA PRO A 298 17.29 -21.42 2.75
C PRO A 298 17.47 -22.19 1.42
N GLY A 299 17.81 -23.50 1.47
CA GLY A 299 17.84 -24.32 0.25
C GLY A 299 16.64 -23.91 -0.59
N PRO A 300 16.85 -23.57 -1.89
CA PRO A 300 16.12 -22.52 -2.62
C PRO A 300 14.75 -22.43 -2.02
N ASP A 301 14.44 -21.34 -1.29
CA ASP A 301 13.20 -21.28 -0.52
C ASP A 301 12.13 -21.98 -1.34
N THR A 302 11.65 -23.11 -0.81
CA THR A 302 10.80 -24.07 -1.52
C THR A 302 9.41 -24.09 -0.89
N ILE A 303 9.27 -23.36 0.22
CA ILE A 303 8.04 -23.27 0.96
C ILE A 303 7.30 -22.09 0.35
N SER A 304 6.17 -22.38 -0.29
CA SER A 304 5.33 -21.31 -0.78
C SER A 304 4.83 -20.45 0.38
N PRO A 305 4.67 -19.12 0.17
CA PRO A 305 4.02 -18.25 1.12
C PRO A 305 2.66 -18.78 1.56
N SER A 306 2.20 -18.37 2.74
CA SER A 306 0.80 -18.45 3.12
C SER A 306 0.10 -17.14 2.76
N VAL A 307 -1.10 -17.21 2.17
CA VAL A 307 -1.87 -16.02 1.82
C VAL A 307 -3.37 -16.25 1.99
N SER A 308 -4.07 -15.25 2.51
CA SER A 308 -5.53 -15.26 2.65
C SER A 308 -6.09 -13.87 2.39
N ILE A 309 -7.24 -13.80 1.71
CA ILE A 309 -8.01 -12.56 1.63
C ILE A 309 -8.69 -12.36 2.99
N VAL A 310 -8.49 -11.18 3.57
CA VAL A 310 -9.07 -10.75 4.85
C VAL A 310 -10.40 -10.03 4.64
N SER A 311 -10.49 -9.22 3.59
CA SER A 311 -11.69 -8.49 3.20
C SER A 311 -11.71 -8.32 1.67
N PRO A 312 -12.88 -8.41 1.02
CA PRO A 312 -14.16 -8.86 1.58
C PRO A 312 -14.14 -10.35 1.99
N THR A 313 -15.07 -10.77 2.85
CA THR A 313 -15.25 -12.17 3.28
C THR A 313 -16.22 -12.93 2.37
N SER A 314 -16.13 -14.26 2.34
CA SER A 314 -16.97 -15.09 1.46
C SER A 314 -18.47 -14.86 1.70
N GLY A 315 -19.22 -14.68 0.62
CA GLY A 315 -20.65 -14.36 0.63
C GLY A 315 -20.97 -12.86 0.77
N GLN A 316 -19.98 -11.98 0.96
CA GLN A 316 -20.26 -10.55 0.99
C GLN A 316 -20.75 -10.05 -0.37
N THR A 317 -21.76 -9.18 -0.31
CA THR A 317 -22.18 -8.36 -1.45
C THR A 317 -21.40 -7.05 -1.42
N VAL A 318 -20.84 -6.65 -2.55
CA VAL A 318 -19.96 -5.48 -2.67
C VAL A 318 -20.36 -4.63 -3.88
N SER A 319 -20.14 -3.32 -3.80
CA SER A 319 -20.53 -2.34 -4.84
C SER A 319 -19.62 -1.10 -4.81
N GLY A 320 -19.48 -0.40 -5.94
CA GLY A 320 -18.63 0.79 -6.06
C GLY A 320 -17.13 0.51 -5.89
N ASN A 321 -16.41 1.39 -5.20
CA ASN A 321 -14.99 1.17 -4.89
C ASN A 321 -14.86 0.38 -3.59
N VAL A 322 -14.26 -0.80 -3.68
CA VAL A 322 -14.15 -1.77 -2.58
C VAL A 322 -12.69 -2.06 -2.31
N SER A 323 -12.24 -1.86 -1.07
CA SER A 323 -10.89 -2.25 -0.66
C SER A 323 -10.80 -3.75 -0.43
N ILE A 324 -9.99 -4.42 -1.23
CA ILE A 324 -9.58 -5.81 -1.03
C ILE A 324 -8.29 -5.80 -0.22
N SER A 325 -8.23 -6.57 0.85
CA SER A 325 -7.02 -6.70 1.69
C SER A 325 -6.64 -8.16 1.87
N ALA A 326 -5.34 -8.46 1.88
CA ALA A 326 -4.82 -9.80 2.12
C ALA A 326 -3.78 -9.81 3.25
N SER A 327 -3.75 -10.92 3.99
CA SER A 327 -2.65 -11.25 4.89
C SER A 327 -1.78 -12.28 4.18
N ALA A 328 -0.49 -11.99 4.06
CA ALA A 328 0.49 -12.92 3.54
C ALA A 328 1.68 -13.02 4.49
N SER A 329 2.18 -14.24 4.70
CA SER A 329 3.36 -14.52 5.52
C SER A 329 4.11 -15.70 4.94
N ASP A 330 5.43 -15.66 5.05
CA ASP A 330 6.33 -16.67 4.55
C ASP A 330 7.46 -16.91 5.56
N ASN A 331 8.19 -18.03 5.48
CA ASN A 331 9.31 -18.32 6.37
C ASN A 331 10.53 -17.42 6.13
N VAL A 332 10.69 -16.87 4.93
CA VAL A 332 11.75 -15.91 4.59
C VAL A 332 11.16 -14.52 4.40
N GLY A 333 10.11 -14.41 3.58
CA GLY A 333 9.47 -13.12 3.32
C GLY A 333 8.67 -13.12 2.04
N VAL A 334 7.59 -12.35 2.05
CA VAL A 334 6.73 -12.16 0.88
C VAL A 334 7.27 -11.01 0.05
N ALA A 335 7.60 -11.28 -1.21
CA ALA A 335 8.09 -10.29 -2.16
C ALA A 335 6.95 -9.50 -2.83
N GLY A 336 5.75 -10.06 -2.89
CA GLY A 336 4.57 -9.34 -3.37
C GLY A 336 3.29 -10.18 -3.36
N VAL A 337 2.16 -9.47 -3.47
CA VAL A 337 0.82 -10.05 -3.57
C VAL A 337 0.12 -9.50 -4.81
N GLN A 338 -0.27 -10.40 -5.72
CA GLN A 338 -1.11 -10.08 -6.87
C GLN A 338 -2.56 -10.48 -6.57
N PHE A 339 -3.46 -9.50 -6.54
CA PHE A 339 -4.90 -9.74 -6.45
C PHE A 339 -5.48 -10.14 -7.81
N LYS A 340 -6.51 -10.97 -7.79
CA LYS A 340 -7.25 -11.42 -8.97
C LYS A 340 -8.76 -11.47 -8.70
N ILE A 341 -9.53 -11.25 -9.76
CA ILE A 341 -10.97 -11.52 -9.81
C ILE A 341 -11.26 -12.41 -11.03
N ASP A 342 -12.03 -13.47 -10.80
CA ASP A 342 -12.35 -14.51 -11.79
C ASP A 342 -11.12 -15.07 -12.52
N GLY A 343 -9.99 -15.14 -11.78
CA GLY A 343 -8.71 -15.61 -12.29
C GLY A 343 -7.87 -14.58 -13.05
N THR A 344 -8.39 -13.37 -13.27
CA THR A 344 -7.70 -12.26 -13.97
C THR A 344 -7.04 -11.30 -12.97
N ASN A 345 -5.80 -10.89 -13.22
CA ASN A 345 -5.09 -9.94 -12.37
C ASN A 345 -5.81 -8.57 -12.34
N ILE A 346 -5.96 -8.02 -11.14
CA ILE A 346 -6.47 -6.65 -10.92
C ILE A 346 -5.34 -5.79 -10.36
N GLY A 347 -4.97 -4.74 -11.12
CA GLY A 347 -3.82 -3.89 -10.81
C GLY A 347 -2.45 -4.56 -10.92
N SER A 348 -1.41 -3.79 -10.59
CA SER A 348 -0.06 -4.30 -10.39
C SER A 348 0.06 -5.07 -9.07
N GLU A 349 1.04 -5.96 -8.99
CA GLU A 349 1.43 -6.60 -7.74
C GLU A 349 1.78 -5.57 -6.65
N ASP A 350 1.23 -5.77 -5.45
CA ASP A 350 1.55 -4.97 -4.27
C ASP A 350 2.77 -5.57 -3.57
N THR A 351 3.85 -4.81 -3.45
CA THR A 351 5.14 -5.26 -2.92
C THR A 351 5.39 -4.81 -1.48
N THR A 352 4.43 -4.12 -0.87
CA THR A 352 4.55 -3.52 0.47
C THR A 352 3.39 -3.91 1.37
N SER A 353 3.67 -4.50 2.53
CA SER A 353 2.66 -4.79 3.55
C SER A 353 2.27 -3.50 4.30
N PRO A 354 0.98 -3.26 4.63
CA PRO A 354 -0.18 -4.14 4.46
C PRO A 354 -0.71 -4.20 3.01
N TYR A 355 -0.92 -5.43 2.50
CA TYR A 355 -1.31 -5.65 1.12
C TYR A 355 -2.77 -5.30 0.86
N SER A 356 -3.01 -4.38 -0.07
CA SER A 356 -4.37 -3.95 -0.41
C SER A 356 -4.52 -3.49 -1.86
N TYR A 357 -5.75 -3.58 -2.38
CA TYR A 357 -6.12 -3.07 -3.69
C TYR A 357 -7.52 -2.47 -3.66
N SER A 358 -7.68 -1.27 -4.24
CA SER A 358 -8.99 -0.63 -4.42
C SER A 358 -9.62 -1.13 -5.72
N LEU A 359 -10.56 -2.08 -5.61
CA LEU A 359 -11.33 -2.61 -6.72
C LEU A 359 -12.47 -1.66 -7.06
N ASP A 360 -12.49 -1.14 -8.28
CA ASP A 360 -13.71 -0.54 -8.86
C ASP A 360 -14.62 -1.66 -9.36
N THR A 361 -15.67 -1.98 -8.61
CA THR A 361 -16.58 -3.07 -9.01
C THR A 361 -17.44 -2.69 -10.20
N THR A 362 -17.57 -1.40 -10.55
CA THR A 362 -18.43 -0.92 -11.66
C THR A 362 -17.96 -1.38 -13.04
N THR A 363 -16.71 -1.83 -13.14
CA THR A 363 -16.15 -2.39 -14.38
C THR A 363 -16.42 -3.89 -14.56
N TYR A 364 -17.10 -4.52 -13.61
CA TYR A 364 -17.46 -5.94 -13.62
C TYR A 364 -18.98 -6.11 -13.72
N SER A 365 -19.42 -7.22 -14.30
CA SER A 365 -20.84 -7.58 -14.31
C SER A 365 -21.36 -7.78 -12.89
N ASP A 366 -22.67 -7.60 -12.68
CA ASP A 366 -23.29 -8.03 -11.43
C ASP A 366 -23.42 -9.55 -11.38
N GLY A 367 -23.33 -10.13 -10.18
CA GLY A 367 -23.41 -11.56 -9.95
C GLY A 367 -22.30 -12.10 -9.05
N SER A 368 -22.14 -13.43 -9.03
CA SER A 368 -21.10 -14.08 -8.25
C SER A 368 -19.75 -13.94 -8.94
N HIS A 369 -18.79 -13.33 -8.24
CA HIS A 369 -17.39 -13.27 -8.61
C HIS A 369 -16.53 -14.00 -7.61
N THR A 370 -15.31 -14.34 -8.03
CA THR A 370 -14.36 -15.02 -7.16
C THR A 370 -13.07 -14.23 -7.03
N LEU A 371 -12.76 -13.82 -5.81
CA LEU A 371 -11.49 -13.19 -5.48
C LEU A 371 -10.45 -14.23 -5.07
N THR A 372 -9.22 -14.04 -5.54
CA THR A 372 -8.03 -14.73 -5.04
C THR A 372 -6.86 -13.76 -4.92
N ALA A 373 -5.91 -14.09 -4.05
CA ALA A 373 -4.64 -13.41 -3.96
C ALA A 373 -3.52 -14.43 -4.17
N THR A 374 -2.56 -14.13 -5.04
CA THR A 374 -1.35 -14.93 -5.24
C THR A 374 -0.19 -14.19 -4.59
N ALA A 375 0.37 -14.75 -3.52
CA ALA A 375 1.60 -14.25 -2.91
C ALA A 375 2.80 -14.97 -3.53
N ARG A 376 3.90 -14.23 -3.72
CA ARG A 376 5.20 -14.80 -4.07
C ARG A 376 6.29 -14.34 -3.12
N ASP A 377 7.30 -15.17 -2.97
CA ASP A 377 8.56 -14.78 -2.34
C ASP A 377 9.60 -14.34 -3.39
N ALA A 378 10.81 -14.04 -2.92
CA ALA A 378 11.94 -13.66 -3.78
C ALA A 378 12.60 -14.86 -4.48
N ALA A 379 12.34 -16.10 -4.02
CA ALA A 379 12.83 -17.33 -4.65
C ALA A 379 11.92 -17.83 -5.77
N GLY A 380 10.72 -17.26 -5.91
CA GLY A 380 9.74 -17.56 -6.95
C GLY A 380 8.70 -18.60 -6.55
N ASN A 381 8.64 -19.05 -5.28
CA ASN A 381 7.48 -19.84 -4.88
C ASN A 381 6.26 -18.97 -4.82
N GLN A 382 5.13 -19.60 -5.08
CA GLN A 382 3.84 -18.95 -5.08
C GLN A 382 2.84 -19.80 -4.32
N ALA A 383 1.96 -19.13 -3.60
CA ALA A 383 0.70 -19.71 -3.16
C ALA A 383 -0.44 -18.80 -3.59
N THR A 384 -1.57 -19.44 -3.89
CA THR A 384 -2.83 -18.73 -4.12
C THR A 384 -3.75 -19.01 -2.95
N SER A 385 -4.43 -17.96 -2.46
CA SER A 385 -5.40 -18.08 -1.38
C SER A 385 -6.54 -19.01 -1.76
N SER A 386 -7.31 -19.47 -0.77
CA SER A 386 -8.64 -19.99 -1.04
C SER A 386 -9.49 -18.95 -1.78
N GLN A 387 -10.40 -19.44 -2.61
CA GLN A 387 -11.37 -18.62 -3.32
C GLN A 387 -12.32 -17.96 -2.33
N VAL A 388 -12.45 -16.64 -2.42
CA VAL A 388 -13.48 -15.88 -1.71
C VAL A 388 -14.56 -15.53 -2.73
N SER A 389 -15.71 -16.19 -2.61
CA SER A 389 -16.87 -15.88 -3.44
C SER A 389 -17.49 -14.58 -2.91
N ILE A 390 -17.67 -13.61 -3.77
CA ILE A 390 -18.38 -12.35 -3.48
C ILE A 390 -19.53 -12.20 -4.46
N SER A 391 -20.54 -11.45 -4.09
CA SER A 391 -21.53 -10.97 -5.05
C SER A 391 -21.19 -9.54 -5.41
N ILE A 392 -20.78 -9.28 -6.64
CA ILE A 392 -20.78 -7.90 -7.14
C ILE A 392 -22.23 -7.54 -7.42
N ASN A 393 -22.64 -6.42 -6.86
CA ASN A 393 -23.94 -5.83 -7.12
C ASN A 393 -23.72 -4.33 -7.18
N ASN A 394 -23.28 -3.85 -8.33
CA ASN A 394 -23.12 -2.42 -8.59
C ASN A 394 -24.44 -1.68 -8.57
N GLY A 395 -25.57 -2.40 -8.49
CA GLY A 395 -26.88 -1.79 -8.43
C GLY A 395 -27.04 -0.89 -9.63
N GLY A 396 -26.81 -1.47 -10.81
CA GLY A 396 -27.67 -1.18 -11.93
C GLY A 396 -28.65 -2.34 -12.07
N ASP A 397 -29.71 -2.38 -11.25
CA ASP A 397 -31.02 -2.52 -11.89
C ASP A 397 -31.46 -3.90 -12.44
N GLY A 398 -31.25 -4.99 -11.68
CA GLY A 398 -31.69 -6.33 -12.09
C GLY A 398 -32.28 -7.18 -10.96
N GLY A 399 -33.59 -7.08 -10.74
CA GLY A 399 -34.36 -7.99 -9.86
C GLY A 399 -35.23 -7.31 -8.81
N GLY A 400 -35.43 -5.99 -8.90
CA GLY A 400 -36.36 -5.28 -8.02
C GLY A 400 -37.75 -5.90 -8.07
N VAL A 401 -38.36 -6.08 -6.91
CA VAL A 401 -39.76 -6.50 -6.83
C VAL A 401 -40.60 -5.28 -7.14
N THR A 402 -41.40 -5.34 -8.20
CA THR A 402 -42.42 -4.32 -8.47
C THR A 402 -43.36 -4.23 -7.28
N LEU A 403 -43.38 -3.05 -6.65
CA LEU A 403 -44.24 -2.74 -5.52
C LEU A 403 -45.64 -2.36 -6.03
N PHE A 404 -45.70 -1.56 -7.10
CA PHE A 404 -46.89 -1.38 -7.92
C PHE A 404 -46.55 -0.72 -9.26
N ASP A 405 -47.45 -0.89 -10.22
CA ASP A 405 -47.51 -0.12 -11.46
C ASP A 405 -48.79 0.73 -11.50
N GLU A 406 -48.74 1.83 -12.24
CA GLU A 406 -49.86 2.66 -12.61
C GLU A 406 -49.69 3.16 -14.04
N SER A 407 -50.48 2.59 -14.95
CA SER A 407 -50.45 2.94 -16.38
C SER A 407 -51.34 4.12 -16.75
N PHE A 408 -52.16 4.64 -15.82
CA PHE A 408 -53.05 5.79 -16.04
C PHE A 408 -54.10 5.63 -17.16
N GLU A 409 -54.50 4.39 -17.48
CA GLU A 409 -55.42 4.09 -18.60
C GLU A 409 -56.91 4.30 -18.27
N ASP A 410 -57.25 4.44 -17.00
CA ASP A 410 -58.62 4.70 -16.56
C ASP A 410 -58.68 5.41 -15.19
N ALA A 411 -59.81 6.08 -14.92
CA ALA A 411 -59.98 6.90 -13.73
C ALA A 411 -60.27 6.13 -12.42
N ASN A 412 -60.21 4.79 -12.39
CA ASN A 412 -60.56 3.97 -11.22
C ASN A 412 -59.42 3.87 -10.19
N PHE A 413 -58.70 4.96 -9.93
CA PHE A 413 -57.52 5.00 -9.03
C PHE A 413 -57.80 4.43 -7.63
N THR A 414 -58.96 4.74 -7.05
CA THR A 414 -59.38 4.21 -5.73
C THR A 414 -59.38 2.67 -5.71
N SER A 415 -59.81 2.03 -6.80
CA SER A 415 -59.85 0.56 -6.91
C SER A 415 -58.45 -0.06 -6.98
N ARG A 416 -57.48 0.71 -7.47
CA ARG A 416 -56.05 0.36 -7.51
C ARG A 416 -55.30 0.78 -6.25
N GLY A 417 -56.00 1.19 -5.20
CA GLY A 417 -55.42 1.48 -3.88
C GLY A 417 -54.82 2.87 -3.72
N TRP A 418 -55.05 3.78 -4.67
CA TRP A 418 -54.74 5.20 -4.45
C TRP A 418 -55.71 5.83 -3.46
N TYR A 419 -55.23 6.82 -2.70
CA TYR A 419 -56.00 7.57 -1.71
C TYR A 419 -55.52 9.03 -1.61
N ASP A 420 -56.06 9.79 -0.65
CA ASP A 420 -55.88 11.26 -0.49
C ASP A 420 -56.67 12.06 -1.55
N ASN A 421 -56.23 12.07 -2.81
CA ASN A 421 -57.00 12.60 -3.93
C ASN A 421 -56.97 11.66 -5.14
N THR A 422 -58.09 10.96 -5.39
CA THR A 422 -58.19 10.00 -6.49
C THR A 422 -58.91 10.55 -7.72
N ASN A 423 -59.28 11.84 -7.74
CA ASN A 423 -59.90 12.48 -8.90
C ASN A 423 -58.84 13.10 -9.81
N LEU A 424 -57.92 12.27 -10.30
CA LEU A 424 -56.87 12.69 -11.23
C LEU A 424 -57.48 12.87 -12.64
N GLN A 425 -57.07 13.92 -13.35
CA GLN A 425 -57.50 14.18 -14.72
C GLN A 425 -56.65 13.36 -15.69
N LEU A 426 -57.28 12.69 -16.67
CA LEU A 426 -56.60 11.94 -17.70
C LEU A 426 -56.61 12.70 -19.03
N SER A 427 -55.49 12.66 -19.75
CA SER A 427 -55.38 13.15 -21.13
C SER A 427 -55.33 11.98 -22.11
N THR A 428 -56.26 11.93 -23.05
CA THR A 428 -56.25 10.97 -24.17
C THR A 428 -55.53 11.53 -25.40
N THR A 429 -54.93 12.71 -25.29
CA THR A 429 -54.23 13.38 -26.41
C THR A 429 -52.72 13.40 -26.17
N GLU A 430 -52.31 13.61 -24.93
CA GLU A 430 -50.92 13.57 -24.50
C GLU A 430 -50.70 12.27 -23.75
N HIS A 431 -50.02 11.32 -24.38
CA HIS A 431 -49.62 10.04 -23.79
C HIS A 431 -48.45 9.47 -24.61
N ILE A 432 -47.70 8.52 -24.05
CA ILE A 432 -46.62 7.88 -24.80
C ILE A 432 -47.16 6.91 -25.85
N PRO A 433 -46.40 6.58 -26.92
CA PRO A 433 -46.79 5.54 -27.85
C PRO A 433 -47.02 4.20 -27.14
N GLY A 434 -48.19 3.59 -27.35
CA GLY A 434 -48.56 2.31 -26.73
C GLY A 434 -49.53 2.43 -25.55
N SER A 435 -49.57 3.57 -24.87
CA SER A 435 -50.60 3.93 -23.88
C SER A 435 -51.84 4.53 -24.57
N THR A 436 -52.99 4.58 -23.89
CA THR A 436 -54.20 5.27 -24.35
C THR A 436 -54.53 6.56 -23.59
N SER A 437 -53.92 6.76 -22.42
CA SER A 437 -53.99 8.03 -21.69
C SER A 437 -52.86 8.20 -20.67
N SER A 438 -52.54 9.45 -20.36
CA SER A 438 -51.65 9.84 -19.26
C SER A 438 -52.41 10.62 -18.19
N VAL A 439 -51.84 10.79 -16.99
CA VAL A 439 -52.36 11.75 -16.01
C VAL A 439 -51.89 13.17 -16.32
N GLU A 440 -52.79 14.14 -16.20
CA GLU A 440 -52.57 15.56 -16.48
C GLU A 440 -52.67 16.40 -15.20
N PHE A 441 -51.66 17.24 -14.97
CA PHE A 441 -51.66 18.26 -13.91
C PHE A 441 -51.54 19.65 -14.54
N HIS A 442 -52.71 20.31 -14.69
CA HIS A 442 -52.83 21.64 -15.29
C HIS A 442 -52.84 22.73 -14.22
N PHE A 443 -51.94 23.69 -14.32
CA PHE A 443 -51.81 24.83 -13.41
C PHE A 443 -52.23 26.12 -14.09
N LEU A 444 -53.24 26.79 -13.54
CA LEU A 444 -53.58 28.15 -13.94
C LEU A 444 -52.50 29.12 -13.41
N GLN A 445 -52.30 30.24 -14.12
CA GLN A 445 -51.44 31.31 -13.63
C GLN A 445 -51.85 31.76 -12.21
N GLY A 446 -50.88 31.81 -11.31
CA GLY A 446 -51.03 32.13 -9.88
C GLY A 446 -51.44 30.95 -9.00
N ALA A 447 -51.81 29.80 -9.56
CA ALA A 447 -52.20 28.63 -8.78
C ALA A 447 -50.98 27.90 -8.20
N THR A 448 -51.10 27.43 -6.97
CA THR A 448 -50.07 26.63 -6.28
C THR A 448 -50.29 25.13 -6.45
N THR A 449 -51.51 24.73 -6.83
CA THR A 449 -51.95 23.35 -7.05
C THR A 449 -52.62 23.22 -8.41
N PRO A 450 -52.65 22.02 -9.01
CA PRO A 450 -53.32 21.81 -10.29
C PRO A 450 -54.85 21.95 -10.17
N THR A 451 -55.53 22.14 -11.30
CA THR A 451 -56.98 22.29 -11.40
C THR A 451 -57.75 21.01 -11.05
N SER A 452 -57.12 19.86 -11.20
CA SER A 452 -57.61 18.55 -10.79
C SER A 452 -56.44 17.70 -10.30
N GLY A 453 -56.73 16.70 -9.44
CA GLY A 453 -55.70 15.79 -8.95
C GLY A 453 -54.58 16.49 -8.19
N THR A 454 -54.85 16.95 -6.96
CA THR A 454 -53.78 17.40 -6.05
C THR A 454 -52.94 16.20 -5.58
N ALA A 455 -52.31 16.27 -4.40
CA ALA A 455 -51.58 15.14 -3.83
C ALA A 455 -52.41 13.84 -3.80
N SER A 456 -51.92 12.81 -4.49
CA SER A 456 -52.47 11.45 -4.48
C SER A 456 -51.43 10.48 -3.93
N ARG A 457 -51.86 9.55 -3.10
CA ARG A 457 -51.01 8.67 -2.32
C ARG A 457 -51.25 7.21 -2.63
N LYS A 458 -50.20 6.42 -2.49
CA LYS A 458 -50.28 4.96 -2.49
C LYS A 458 -49.32 4.38 -1.47
N ILE A 459 -49.81 3.39 -0.72
CA ILE A 459 -49.00 2.66 0.26
C ILE A 459 -48.44 1.41 -0.39
N PHE A 460 -47.21 1.05 -0.04
CA PHE A 460 -46.56 -0.20 -0.46
C PHE A 460 -45.88 -0.86 0.75
N SER A 461 -45.34 -2.06 0.55
CA SER A 461 -44.69 -2.81 1.62
C SER A 461 -43.39 -2.13 2.04
N ASP A 462 -43.15 -2.06 3.35
CA ASP A 462 -41.93 -1.49 3.92
C ASP A 462 -40.65 -2.06 3.26
N THR A 463 -39.79 -1.19 2.75
CA THR A 463 -38.52 -1.54 2.09
C THR A 463 -37.40 -0.56 2.45
N ASP A 464 -36.16 -1.04 2.46
CA ASP A 464 -34.98 -0.18 2.66
C ASP A 464 -34.58 0.56 1.37
N GLU A 465 -35.11 0.12 0.23
CA GLU A 465 -34.79 0.65 -1.10
C GLU A 465 -36.05 0.86 -1.93
N VAL A 466 -36.08 1.95 -2.69
CA VAL A 466 -37.19 2.31 -3.57
C VAL A 466 -36.63 2.83 -4.89
N TYR A 467 -37.18 2.28 -5.96
CA TYR A 467 -36.96 2.64 -7.34
C TYR A 467 -38.25 3.20 -7.90
N VAL A 468 -38.17 4.30 -8.65
CA VAL A 468 -39.29 4.94 -9.31
C VAL A 468 -38.94 5.15 -10.77
N SER A 469 -39.82 4.75 -11.68
CA SER A 469 -39.71 4.93 -13.13
C SER A 469 -41.00 5.55 -13.64
N TYR A 470 -40.92 6.57 -14.47
CA TYR A 470 -42.09 7.15 -15.13
C TYR A 470 -41.68 7.90 -16.39
N TYR A 471 -42.64 8.08 -17.29
CA TYR A 471 -42.50 9.03 -18.38
C TYR A 471 -43.12 10.36 -17.98
N VAL A 472 -42.45 11.47 -18.32
CA VAL A 472 -42.93 12.82 -18.04
C VAL A 472 -42.76 13.73 -19.24
N LYS A 473 -43.72 14.63 -19.42
CA LYS A 473 -43.67 15.73 -20.41
C LYS A 473 -44.16 17.01 -19.76
N TYR A 474 -43.52 18.12 -20.09
CA TYR A 474 -43.90 19.46 -19.66
C TYR A 474 -44.36 20.28 -20.86
N SER A 475 -45.37 21.15 -20.70
CA SER A 475 -45.80 22.00 -21.80
C SER A 475 -44.65 22.90 -22.30
N ALA A 476 -44.66 23.28 -23.58
CA ALA A 476 -43.59 24.07 -24.19
C ALA A 476 -43.29 25.38 -23.43
N ASN A 477 -44.28 25.94 -22.74
CA ASN A 477 -44.17 27.13 -21.91
C ASN A 477 -43.96 26.84 -20.41
N TRP A 478 -43.62 25.62 -20.02
CA TRP A 478 -43.42 25.26 -18.61
C TRP A 478 -42.27 26.04 -17.97
N GLU A 479 -42.54 26.74 -16.88
CA GLU A 479 -41.56 27.48 -16.08
C GLU A 479 -41.48 26.95 -14.64
N GLY A 480 -42.32 25.98 -14.27
CA GLY A 480 -42.48 25.55 -12.88
C GLY A 480 -42.91 26.73 -12.02
N SER A 481 -42.11 27.12 -11.03
CA SER A 481 -42.34 28.34 -10.24
C SER A 481 -41.48 29.54 -10.67
N ASN A 482 -40.52 29.32 -11.59
CA ASN A 482 -39.39 30.22 -11.84
C ASN A 482 -38.55 30.52 -10.57
N LYS A 483 -38.50 29.56 -9.65
CA LYS A 483 -37.64 29.52 -8.46
C LYS A 483 -36.82 28.25 -8.45
N SER A 484 -35.65 28.31 -7.83
CA SER A 484 -34.75 27.19 -7.70
C SER A 484 -35.21 26.13 -6.69
N TYR A 485 -36.34 26.28 -6.00
CA TYR A 485 -36.80 25.38 -4.93
C TYR A 485 -38.23 24.84 -5.15
N HIS A 486 -38.88 25.21 -6.25
CA HIS A 486 -40.21 24.73 -6.64
C HIS A 486 -40.23 24.54 -8.17
N PRO A 487 -40.98 23.57 -8.71
CA PRO A 487 -42.05 22.81 -8.07
C PRO A 487 -41.57 21.67 -7.18
N HIS A 488 -42.49 21.19 -6.33
CA HIS A 488 -42.46 19.83 -5.83
C HIS A 488 -43.29 18.91 -6.73
N GLU A 489 -42.86 17.66 -6.94
CA GLU A 489 -43.48 16.75 -7.94
C GLU A 489 -43.80 15.38 -7.35
N PHE A 490 -42.78 14.57 -7.06
CA PHE A 490 -42.93 13.21 -6.55
C PHE A 490 -42.22 13.05 -5.21
N LEU A 491 -42.91 12.42 -4.26
CA LEU A 491 -42.39 12.29 -2.90
C LEU A 491 -42.55 10.86 -2.39
N ILE A 492 -41.58 10.41 -1.60
CA ILE A 492 -41.60 9.09 -0.98
C ILE A 492 -41.37 9.24 0.52
N LEU A 493 -42.29 8.69 1.30
CA LEU A 493 -42.33 8.77 2.75
C LEU A 493 -41.98 7.43 3.39
N THR A 494 -41.76 7.47 4.70
CA THR A 494 -41.38 6.29 5.49
C THR A 494 -42.48 5.82 6.42
N ASN A 495 -42.30 4.59 6.92
CA ASN A 495 -43.14 3.95 7.93
C ASN A 495 -43.11 4.64 9.30
N LYS A 496 -42.32 5.70 9.47
CA LYS A 496 -42.33 6.57 10.66
C LYS A 496 -43.39 7.65 10.59
N ASN A 497 -43.97 7.88 9.41
CA ASN A 497 -45.03 8.85 9.21
C ASN A 497 -46.38 8.15 9.08
N GLY A 498 -47.42 8.74 9.66
CA GLY A 498 -48.80 8.31 9.48
C GLY A 498 -49.22 8.44 8.02
N ILE A 499 -50.13 7.58 7.58
CA ILE A 499 -50.59 7.54 6.18
C ILE A 499 -51.28 8.83 5.70
N TRP A 500 -51.61 9.75 6.62
CA TRP A 500 -52.23 11.05 6.34
C TRP A 500 -51.34 12.24 6.69
N ASP A 501 -50.10 12.00 7.12
CA ASP A 501 -49.19 13.07 7.52
C ASP A 501 -48.81 13.93 6.30
N GLY A 502 -48.65 15.24 6.51
CA GLY A 502 -48.12 16.13 5.47
C GLY A 502 -46.69 15.76 5.09
N PRO A 503 -46.27 15.92 3.82
CA PRO A 503 -45.01 15.34 3.36
C PRO A 503 -43.76 16.16 3.68
N ALA A 504 -43.89 17.43 4.08
CA ALA A 504 -42.72 18.32 4.21
C ALA A 504 -42.08 18.33 5.61
N TYR A 505 -42.84 18.07 6.67
CA TYR A 505 -42.32 18.00 8.04
C TYR A 505 -42.44 16.58 8.58
N THR A 506 -41.51 15.72 8.17
CA THR A 506 -41.55 14.26 8.37
C THR A 506 -40.26 13.74 9.01
N HIS A 507 -40.20 12.43 9.28
CA HIS A 507 -38.98 11.76 9.74
C HIS A 507 -38.01 11.46 8.59
N LEU A 508 -38.53 11.34 7.37
CA LEU A 508 -37.78 11.41 6.13
C LEU A 508 -38.81 11.50 5.00
N THR A 509 -38.60 12.44 4.09
CA THR A 509 -39.23 12.46 2.78
C THR A 509 -38.16 12.66 1.74
N VAL A 510 -38.15 11.80 0.72
CA VAL A 510 -37.29 11.96 -0.45
C VAL A 510 -38.12 12.53 -1.62
N TYR A 511 -37.47 13.31 -2.47
CA TYR A 511 -38.08 14.08 -3.55
C TYR A 511 -37.44 13.71 -4.89
N VAL A 512 -38.23 13.50 -5.94
CA VAL A 512 -37.76 13.30 -7.33
C VAL A 512 -38.37 14.37 -8.21
N GLU A 513 -37.58 15.34 -8.66
CA GLU A 513 -38.11 16.59 -9.22
C GLU A 513 -37.17 17.22 -10.25
N GLN A 514 -37.64 18.28 -10.91
CA GLN A 514 -36.78 19.24 -11.58
C GLN A 514 -37.12 20.66 -11.14
N ASN A 515 -36.10 21.52 -10.99
CA ASN A 515 -36.30 22.96 -10.83
C ASN A 515 -35.47 23.67 -11.89
N GLU A 516 -36.07 24.64 -12.59
CA GLU A 516 -35.41 25.38 -13.67
C GLU A 516 -34.86 24.44 -14.77
N GLY A 517 -35.53 23.31 -14.99
CA GLY A 517 -35.14 22.27 -15.94
C GLY A 517 -33.93 21.42 -15.52
N ILE A 518 -33.45 21.57 -14.28
CA ILE A 518 -32.37 20.77 -13.71
C ILE A 518 -32.98 19.65 -12.85
N PRO A 519 -32.81 18.37 -13.23
CA PRO A 519 -33.16 17.24 -12.39
C PRO A 519 -32.48 17.28 -11.03
N LEU A 520 -33.22 16.90 -10.00
CA LEU A 520 -32.72 16.85 -8.64
C LEU A 520 -33.38 15.74 -7.84
N LEU A 521 -32.65 15.31 -6.82
CA LEU A 521 -33.15 14.47 -5.75
C LEU A 521 -32.99 15.26 -4.45
N GLY A 522 -34.02 15.23 -3.60
CA GLY A 522 -34.05 16.00 -2.36
C GLY A 522 -34.42 15.17 -1.16
N ILE A 523 -34.08 15.65 0.04
CA ILE A 523 -34.59 15.12 1.30
C ILE A 523 -35.04 16.23 2.25
N GLN A 524 -36.05 15.93 3.06
CA GLN A 524 -36.44 16.68 4.26
C GLN A 524 -36.65 15.71 5.41
N ASP A 525 -36.25 16.11 6.63
CA ASP A 525 -36.40 15.27 7.82
C ASP A 525 -36.63 16.11 9.09
N GLY A 526 -37.49 17.13 8.97
CA GLY A 526 -37.72 18.14 10.00
C GLY A 526 -38.10 17.57 11.38
N GLN A 527 -38.74 16.41 11.46
CA GLN A 527 -39.08 15.77 12.74
C GLN A 527 -37.87 15.21 13.50
N ASN A 528 -36.71 15.08 12.83
CA ASN A 528 -35.47 14.61 13.44
C ASN A 528 -34.58 15.75 13.95
N ILE A 529 -34.93 17.01 13.68
CA ILE A 529 -34.12 18.16 14.06
C ILE A 529 -33.98 18.23 15.59
N ASP A 530 -32.75 18.29 16.09
CA ASP A 530 -32.47 18.72 17.46
C ASP A 530 -32.60 20.24 17.54
N GLU A 531 -33.82 20.69 17.89
CA GLU A 531 -34.20 22.10 18.05
C GLU A 531 -33.35 22.83 19.10
N THR A 532 -32.66 22.12 19.99
CA THR A 532 -31.80 22.74 21.01
C THR A 532 -30.41 23.09 20.49
N GLN A 533 -30.03 22.53 19.33
CA GLN A 533 -28.67 22.62 18.75
C GLN A 533 -28.71 22.92 17.25
N VAL A 534 -29.64 23.79 16.84
CA VAL A 534 -29.73 24.25 15.44
C VAL A 534 -28.48 25.05 15.05
N GLY A 535 -27.91 24.71 13.89
CA GLY A 535 -26.69 25.33 13.36
C GLY A 535 -25.39 24.75 13.94
N ILE A 536 -25.48 23.68 14.73
CA ILE A 536 -24.32 22.93 15.25
C ILE A 536 -24.23 21.61 14.48
N ASP A 537 -23.04 21.25 14.02
CA ASP A 537 -22.80 19.95 13.41
C ASP A 537 -22.76 18.86 14.49
N LEU A 538 -23.77 17.99 14.46
CA LEU A 538 -23.96 16.89 15.39
C LEU A 538 -23.54 15.54 14.79
N ALA A 539 -23.05 15.50 13.54
CA ALA A 539 -22.78 14.26 12.81
C ALA A 539 -21.90 13.27 13.57
N ASN A 540 -20.89 13.80 14.26
CA ASN A 540 -19.94 13.02 15.07
C ASN A 540 -20.23 13.04 16.58
N ILE A 541 -21.35 13.65 17.01
CA ILE A 541 -21.69 13.86 18.42
C ILE A 541 -22.82 12.94 18.85
N THR A 542 -23.90 12.87 18.07
CA THR A 542 -25.13 12.13 18.43
C THR A 542 -25.84 11.61 17.19
N GLU A 543 -26.65 10.58 17.37
CA GLU A 543 -27.57 10.06 16.34
C GLU A 543 -28.97 10.66 16.45
N ASN A 544 -29.29 11.33 17.56
CA ASN A 544 -30.56 12.07 17.72
C ASN A 544 -30.45 13.44 17.04
N ARG A 545 -30.56 13.46 15.71
CA ARG A 545 -30.33 14.64 14.88
C ARG A 545 -30.91 14.44 13.48
N ALA A 546 -31.11 15.54 12.78
CA ALA A 546 -31.44 15.54 11.36
C ALA A 546 -30.22 15.24 10.46
N VAL A 547 -30.50 14.85 9.22
CA VAL A 547 -29.50 14.61 8.15
C VAL A 547 -29.67 15.55 6.95
N ALA A 548 -30.84 16.18 6.78
CA ALA A 548 -31.12 17.11 5.67
C ALA A 548 -30.72 18.58 5.97
N GLY A 549 -29.99 18.80 7.06
CA GLY A 549 -29.57 20.11 7.55
C GLY A 549 -30.09 20.44 8.94
N CYS A 550 -29.85 21.68 9.38
CA CYS A 550 -30.02 22.17 10.76
C CYS A 550 -29.08 21.55 11.82
N ASN A 551 -28.64 20.31 11.68
CA ASN A 551 -27.75 19.64 12.64
C ASN A 551 -26.43 19.12 12.01
N GLY A 552 -25.95 19.80 10.97
CA GLY A 552 -24.69 19.51 10.27
C GLY A 552 -24.80 18.65 9.02
N ASP A 553 -23.65 18.30 8.47
CA ASP A 553 -23.49 17.47 7.27
C ASP A 553 -23.04 16.05 7.62
N SER A 554 -23.84 15.07 7.21
CA SER A 554 -23.62 13.67 7.57
C SER A 554 -22.77 12.89 6.58
N ASP A 555 -22.61 13.40 5.35
CA ASP A 555 -22.08 12.63 4.23
C ASP A 555 -21.19 13.46 3.28
N GLY A 556 -20.92 14.73 3.60
CA GLY A 556 -19.99 15.57 2.82
C GLY A 556 -20.62 16.26 1.62
N TYR A 557 -21.93 16.11 1.40
CA TYR A 557 -22.67 16.77 0.32
C TYR A 557 -23.31 18.11 0.73
N GLY A 558 -22.83 18.72 1.82
CA GLY A 558 -23.23 20.02 2.33
C GLY A 558 -24.32 19.95 3.41
N ASP A 559 -24.40 21.03 4.20
CA ASP A 559 -25.30 21.17 5.36
C ASP A 559 -26.79 21.30 4.98
N GLY A 560 -27.15 21.32 3.70
CA GLY A 560 -28.51 21.61 3.25
C GLY A 560 -28.98 23.01 3.67
N THR A 561 -30.29 23.15 3.80
CA THR A 561 -30.99 24.37 4.22
C THR A 561 -31.56 24.19 5.61
N CYS A 562 -31.66 25.30 6.35
CA CYS A 562 -32.29 25.33 7.66
C CYS A 562 -32.96 26.69 7.86
N TYR A 563 -34.27 26.71 8.12
CA TYR A 563 -35.01 27.96 8.29
C TYR A 563 -36.12 27.83 9.34
N PRO A 564 -36.38 28.88 10.12
CA PRO A 564 -37.45 28.86 11.12
C PRO A 564 -38.83 28.93 10.45
N SER A 565 -39.78 28.12 10.95
CA SER A 565 -41.19 28.15 10.55
C SER A 565 -42.09 27.91 11.76
N GLY A 566 -42.74 28.97 12.22
CA GLY A 566 -43.50 28.92 13.47
C GLY A 566 -42.57 28.72 14.67
N SER A 567 -42.77 27.64 15.43
CA SER A 567 -41.99 27.31 16.63
C SER A 567 -40.92 26.23 16.42
N VAL A 568 -40.74 25.76 15.18
CA VAL A 568 -39.78 24.72 14.80
C VAL A 568 -38.95 25.18 13.60
N HIS A 569 -37.87 24.47 13.30
CA HIS A 569 -37.09 24.67 12.08
C HIS A 569 -37.48 23.65 11.03
N TRP A 570 -37.39 24.06 9.77
CA TRP A 570 -37.56 23.19 8.61
C TRP A 570 -36.21 23.10 7.92
N ASN A 571 -35.96 21.96 7.29
CA ASN A 571 -34.70 21.70 6.60
C ASN A 571 -34.93 21.15 5.21
N GLY A 572 -33.83 20.97 4.48
CA GLY A 572 -33.87 20.32 3.19
C GLY A 572 -32.50 20.25 2.54
N LYS A 573 -32.16 19.12 1.94
CA LYS A 573 -30.89 18.90 1.25
C LYS A 573 -31.15 18.38 -0.16
N LEU A 574 -30.39 18.88 -1.13
CA LEU A 574 -30.62 18.63 -2.55
C LEU A 574 -29.34 18.17 -3.25
N TRP A 575 -29.47 17.17 -4.11
CA TRP A 575 -28.47 16.75 -5.08
C TRP A 575 -28.99 17.09 -6.47
N ARG A 576 -28.24 17.90 -7.22
CA ARG A 576 -28.65 18.38 -8.55
C ARG A 576 -27.79 17.79 -9.63
N ALA A 577 -28.39 17.54 -10.79
CA ALA A 577 -27.64 17.26 -12.00
C ALA A 577 -26.75 18.47 -12.37
N GLY A 578 -25.62 18.21 -13.00
CA GLY A 578 -24.67 19.26 -13.40
C GLY A 578 -25.11 20.13 -14.60
N SER A 579 -26.25 19.80 -15.21
CA SER A 579 -26.74 20.39 -16.47
C SER A 579 -28.27 20.51 -16.47
N VAL A 580 -28.80 21.33 -17.39
CA VAL A 580 -30.25 21.41 -17.69
C VAL A 580 -30.62 20.26 -18.64
N TYR A 581 -31.53 19.38 -18.20
CA TYR A 581 -32.04 18.23 -18.98
C TYR A 581 -33.51 18.38 -19.41
N PHE A 582 -34.18 19.45 -19.00
CA PHE A 582 -35.46 19.86 -19.56
C PHE A 582 -35.30 21.25 -20.18
N GLN A 583 -34.84 21.28 -21.43
CA GLN A 583 -34.52 22.47 -22.23
C GLN A 583 -35.78 23.16 -22.78
N ASP A 584 -35.70 24.48 -22.93
CA ASP A 584 -36.78 25.31 -23.47
C ASP A 584 -36.93 25.24 -24.99
N THR A 585 -35.88 24.83 -25.71
CA THR A 585 -35.84 24.85 -27.17
C THR A 585 -35.95 23.45 -27.76
N PRO A 586 -36.69 23.26 -28.87
CA PRO A 586 -36.74 21.99 -29.59
C PRO A 586 -35.34 21.45 -29.93
N GLY A 587 -35.11 20.17 -29.65
CA GLY A 587 -33.82 19.51 -29.78
C GLY A 587 -33.62 18.45 -28.69
N ALA A 588 -32.35 18.09 -28.45
CA ALA A 588 -32.02 17.21 -27.33
C ALA A 588 -32.57 17.79 -26.02
N TYR A 589 -33.16 16.94 -25.19
CA TYR A 589 -33.66 17.31 -23.86
C TYR A 589 -34.82 18.31 -23.89
N TYR A 590 -35.54 18.48 -25.00
CA TYR A 590 -36.64 19.44 -25.07
C TYR A 590 -37.80 19.05 -24.15
N LYS A 591 -38.11 19.88 -23.17
CA LYS A 591 -39.08 19.57 -22.09
C LYS A 591 -40.49 19.18 -22.55
N ASN A 592 -40.87 19.56 -23.78
CA ASN A 592 -42.17 19.25 -24.39
C ASN A 592 -42.15 18.01 -25.27
N ASP A 593 -41.06 17.25 -25.23
CA ASP A 593 -41.03 15.84 -25.58
C ASP A 593 -41.25 14.98 -24.33
N TRP A 594 -41.59 13.71 -24.55
CA TRP A 594 -41.70 12.74 -23.47
C TRP A 594 -40.31 12.22 -23.09
N HIS A 595 -40.00 12.29 -21.80
CA HIS A 595 -38.73 11.82 -21.24
C HIS A 595 -38.96 10.71 -20.23
N HIS A 596 -38.04 9.75 -20.20
CA HIS A 596 -38.04 8.67 -19.23
C HIS A 596 -37.19 9.08 -18.03
N VAL A 597 -37.83 9.18 -16.87
CA VAL A 597 -37.17 9.52 -15.61
C VAL A 597 -37.17 8.31 -14.70
N GLU A 598 -36.01 8.07 -14.11
CA GLU A 598 -35.80 6.98 -13.18
C GLU A 598 -35.05 7.52 -11.95
N ALA A 599 -35.46 7.11 -10.75
CA ALA A 599 -34.80 7.50 -9.51
C ALA A 599 -34.71 6.31 -8.56
N TYR A 600 -33.62 6.23 -7.81
CA TYR A 600 -33.38 5.18 -6.83
C TYR A 600 -32.86 5.78 -5.53
N PHE A 601 -33.45 5.33 -4.42
CA PHE A 601 -33.01 5.64 -3.07
C PHE A 601 -32.82 4.35 -2.28
N LYS A 602 -31.72 4.28 -1.53
CA LYS A 602 -31.45 3.22 -0.58
C LYS A 602 -31.05 3.82 0.76
N LEU A 603 -31.79 3.46 1.80
CA LEU A 603 -31.43 3.83 3.17
C LEU A 603 -30.09 3.23 3.54
N ASN A 604 -29.28 4.02 4.23
CA ASN A 604 -28.00 3.57 4.74
C ASN A 604 -28.16 2.55 5.88
N SER A 605 -27.12 1.75 6.11
CA SER A 605 -27.05 0.80 7.20
C SER A 605 -26.75 1.48 8.53
N ILE A 606 -27.20 0.83 9.61
CA ILE A 606 -26.89 1.23 10.99
C ILE A 606 -26.00 0.15 11.59
N SER A 607 -24.80 0.53 12.04
CA SER A 607 -23.85 -0.39 12.68
C SER A 607 -23.38 0.19 14.01
N GLY A 608 -23.40 -0.65 15.06
CA GLY A 608 -23.08 -0.19 16.42
C GLY A 608 -24.00 0.94 16.93
N GLY A 609 -25.22 1.05 16.37
CA GLY A 609 -26.16 2.12 16.66
C GLY A 609 -25.84 3.45 15.98
N LYS A 610 -24.91 3.49 15.02
CA LYS A 610 -24.53 4.69 14.27
C LYS A 610 -24.86 4.56 12.78
N ALA A 611 -25.16 5.68 12.15
CA ALA A 611 -25.25 5.75 10.69
C ALA A 611 -23.91 5.40 10.04
N ILE A 612 -23.95 4.51 9.04
CA ILE A 612 -22.85 4.31 8.10
C ILE A 612 -23.18 5.08 6.82
N ALA A 613 -22.19 5.72 6.20
CA ALA A 613 -22.37 6.44 4.94
C ALA A 613 -22.30 5.46 3.75
N ASP A 614 -23.31 4.60 3.61
CA ASP A 614 -23.43 3.58 2.56
C ASP A 614 -24.82 3.58 1.88
N GLY A 615 -25.63 4.63 2.13
CA GLY A 615 -26.89 4.85 1.45
C GLY A 615 -26.66 5.26 0.00
N GLN A 616 -27.68 5.10 -0.84
CA GLN A 616 -27.58 5.39 -2.27
C GLN A 616 -28.67 6.33 -2.74
N LEU A 617 -28.29 7.15 -3.73
CA LEU A 617 -29.15 8.11 -4.39
C LEU A 617 -28.72 8.19 -5.86
N LYS A 618 -29.63 7.83 -6.77
CA LYS A 618 -29.34 7.78 -8.21
C LYS A 618 -30.50 8.34 -9.03
N TYR A 619 -30.19 9.04 -10.10
CA TYR A 619 -31.15 9.59 -11.06
C TYR A 619 -30.69 9.22 -12.48
N TRP A 620 -31.59 8.64 -13.27
CA TRP A 620 -31.40 8.47 -14.71
C TRP A 620 -32.40 9.30 -15.51
N PHE A 621 -31.92 9.84 -16.61
CA PHE A 621 -32.68 10.61 -17.57
C PHE A 621 -32.48 10.02 -18.96
N ASP A 622 -33.57 9.57 -19.58
CA ASP A 622 -33.56 8.87 -20.87
C ASP A 622 -32.52 7.74 -20.89
N GLY A 623 -32.51 6.94 -19.81
CA GLY A 623 -31.61 5.80 -19.61
C GLY A 623 -30.19 6.14 -19.14
N ASN A 624 -29.78 7.41 -19.18
CA ASN A 624 -28.44 7.85 -18.78
C ASN A 624 -28.41 8.24 -17.29
N ILE A 625 -27.46 7.72 -16.53
CA ILE A 625 -27.27 8.14 -15.14
C ILE A 625 -26.69 9.55 -15.08
N ILE A 626 -27.34 10.46 -14.36
CA ILE A 626 -26.96 11.89 -14.27
C ILE A 626 -26.73 12.37 -12.83
N ILE A 627 -27.17 11.58 -11.85
CA ILE A 627 -26.82 11.71 -10.43
C ILE A 627 -26.50 10.31 -9.92
N ASN A 628 -25.37 10.13 -9.22
CA ASN A 628 -24.92 8.82 -8.73
C ASN A 628 -24.09 8.96 -7.45
N HIS A 629 -24.72 8.77 -6.30
CA HIS A 629 -24.09 8.79 -4.98
C HIS A 629 -24.32 7.46 -4.28
N ASN A 630 -23.28 6.94 -3.61
CA ASN A 630 -23.29 5.61 -2.96
C ASN A 630 -22.82 5.66 -1.50
N ASP A 631 -22.75 6.86 -0.95
CA ASP A 631 -22.15 7.23 0.32
C ASP A 631 -23.02 8.25 1.07
N VAL A 632 -24.33 8.27 0.82
CA VAL A 632 -25.25 9.22 1.47
C VAL A 632 -25.77 8.69 2.81
N VAL A 633 -26.16 9.60 3.71
CA VAL A 633 -26.82 9.26 4.97
C VAL A 633 -28.26 9.77 4.94
N LEU A 634 -29.22 8.83 4.92
CA LEU A 634 -30.66 9.11 4.85
C LEU A 634 -31.38 8.85 6.19
N ARG A 635 -30.76 8.09 7.10
CA ARG A 635 -31.25 7.83 8.45
C ARG A 635 -30.11 7.72 9.46
N THR A 636 -30.41 8.13 10.69
CA THR A 636 -29.51 7.97 11.84
C THR A 636 -29.89 6.76 12.69
N GLY A 637 -29.02 6.44 13.65
CA GLY A 637 -29.28 5.45 14.70
C GLY A 637 -30.48 5.79 15.61
N GLN A 638 -31.07 6.99 15.51
CA GLN A 638 -32.34 7.33 16.16
C GLN A 638 -33.52 6.52 15.61
N HIS A 639 -33.47 6.19 14.31
CA HIS A 639 -34.55 5.52 13.59
C HIS A 639 -34.05 4.32 12.76
N PRO A 640 -33.47 3.29 13.41
CA PRO A 640 -32.82 2.18 12.72
C PRO A 640 -33.80 1.26 11.97
N ASP A 641 -35.09 1.33 12.30
CA ASP A 641 -36.17 0.55 11.70
C ASP A 641 -37.02 1.36 10.70
N MET A 642 -36.61 2.60 10.39
CA MET A 642 -37.27 3.42 9.37
C MET A 642 -37.11 2.79 7.98
N LYS A 643 -38.21 2.68 7.23
CA LYS A 643 -38.27 2.09 5.87
C LYS A 643 -39.20 2.90 4.98
N PHE A 644 -38.96 2.95 3.68
CA PHE A 644 -39.88 3.57 2.71
C PHE A 644 -41.17 2.74 2.60
N ASN A 645 -42.33 3.39 2.56
CA ASN A 645 -43.61 2.68 2.41
C ASN A 645 -44.76 3.46 1.77
N GLN A 646 -44.54 4.70 1.36
CA GLN A 646 -45.57 5.57 0.81
C GLN A 646 -45.03 6.35 -0.39
N PHE A 647 -45.76 6.34 -1.50
CA PHE A 647 -45.46 7.10 -2.71
C PHE A 647 -46.53 8.15 -2.96
N LEU A 648 -46.11 9.37 -3.31
CA LEU A 648 -46.97 10.51 -3.59
C LEU A 648 -46.67 11.04 -4.99
N ILE A 649 -47.73 11.28 -5.76
CA ILE A 649 -47.72 12.25 -6.84
C ILE A 649 -48.35 13.51 -6.25
N ALA A 650 -47.55 14.53 -5.94
CA ALA A 650 -48.06 15.77 -5.37
C ALA A 650 -47.44 17.04 -5.99
N PRO A 651 -47.70 17.30 -7.29
CA PRO A 651 -47.31 18.53 -7.96
C PRO A 651 -47.78 19.78 -7.21
N TRP A 652 -46.82 20.61 -6.78
CA TRP A 652 -47.07 21.84 -6.04
C TRP A 652 -46.05 22.91 -6.44
N ILE A 653 -46.52 24.06 -6.93
CA ILE A 653 -45.66 25.14 -7.46
C ILE A 653 -45.24 26.15 -6.37
N GLY A 654 -45.76 26.01 -5.15
CA GLY A 654 -45.36 26.85 -4.03
C GLY A 654 -45.78 28.30 -4.18
N ASP A 655 -44.90 29.14 -4.72
CA ASP A 655 -45.11 30.59 -4.92
C ASP A 655 -46.18 30.92 -5.99
N GLY A 656 -46.70 29.90 -6.67
CA GLY A 656 -47.73 30.02 -7.69
C GLY A 656 -47.15 30.02 -9.10
N SER A 657 -47.90 29.41 -10.01
CA SER A 657 -47.54 29.26 -11.42
C SER A 657 -47.35 30.64 -12.10
N PRO A 658 -46.18 30.97 -12.68
CA PRO A 658 -45.98 32.26 -13.34
C PRO A 658 -46.78 32.36 -14.65
N VAL A 659 -47.15 31.22 -15.23
CA VAL A 659 -47.89 31.06 -16.48
C VAL A 659 -48.98 30.01 -16.34
N ASP A 660 -49.88 29.90 -17.33
CA ASP A 660 -50.76 28.74 -17.47
C ASP A 660 -49.95 27.59 -18.11
N GLN A 661 -49.77 26.48 -17.42
CA GLN A 661 -48.85 25.40 -17.82
C GLN A 661 -49.31 24.02 -17.35
N THR A 662 -48.80 22.98 -17.99
CA THR A 662 -49.24 21.61 -17.74
C THR A 662 -48.05 20.65 -17.71
N MET A 663 -48.13 19.64 -16.84
CA MET A 663 -47.28 18.46 -16.87
C MET A 663 -48.12 17.20 -17.03
N TRP A 664 -47.58 16.22 -17.75
CA TRP A 664 -48.19 14.91 -17.96
C TRP A 664 -47.25 13.81 -17.49
N ILE A 665 -47.83 12.75 -16.90
CA ILE A 665 -47.08 11.59 -16.39
C ILE A 665 -47.74 10.32 -16.92
N ASP A 666 -46.92 9.37 -17.36
CA ASP A 666 -47.37 8.11 -17.96
C ASP A 666 -46.50 6.93 -17.49
N GLU A 667 -47.06 5.72 -17.50
CA GLU A 667 -46.38 4.46 -17.15
C GLU A 667 -45.47 4.55 -15.89
N LEU A 668 -46.08 4.77 -14.73
CA LEU A 668 -45.39 4.81 -13.44
C LEU A 668 -45.17 3.39 -12.90
N THR A 669 -43.92 3.06 -12.59
CA THR A 669 -43.53 1.87 -11.84
C THR A 669 -42.80 2.28 -10.56
N VAL A 670 -43.20 1.69 -9.43
CA VAL A 670 -42.45 1.75 -8.17
C VAL A 670 -42.02 0.33 -7.80
N ALA A 671 -40.73 0.14 -7.52
CA ALA A 671 -40.13 -1.16 -7.25
C ALA A 671 -39.04 -1.05 -6.17
N THR A 672 -38.43 -2.17 -5.75
CA THR A 672 -37.25 -2.14 -4.86
C THR A 672 -35.93 -2.00 -5.61
N GLY A 673 -35.96 -2.05 -6.94
CA GLY A 673 -34.81 -1.87 -7.83
C GLY A 673 -35.32 -1.69 -9.25
N ARG A 674 -34.53 -1.07 -10.11
CA ARG A 674 -34.90 -0.96 -11.54
C ARG A 674 -34.85 -2.35 -12.16
N SER A 675 -35.62 -2.51 -13.22
CA SER A 675 -35.67 -3.72 -14.02
C SER A 675 -35.02 -3.45 -15.38
N VAL A 676 -34.15 -4.36 -15.83
CA VAL A 676 -33.50 -4.32 -17.14
C VAL A 676 -34.53 -4.33 -18.29
N ASP A 677 -35.76 -4.78 -18.04
CA ASP A 677 -36.85 -4.86 -19.04
C ASP A 677 -37.46 -3.49 -19.41
N ILE A 678 -37.16 -2.41 -18.67
CA ILE A 678 -37.71 -1.05 -18.90
C ILE A 678 -36.89 -0.27 -19.95
N LEU A 679 -35.77 -0.82 -20.42
CA LEU A 679 -34.79 -0.10 -21.27
C LEU A 679 -35.10 -0.09 -22.77
N THR A 680 -36.22 -0.66 -23.22
CA THR A 680 -36.64 -0.49 -24.62
C THR A 680 -37.72 0.58 -24.68
N PRO A 681 -37.39 1.85 -25.01
CA PRO A 681 -38.41 2.88 -25.19
C PRO A 681 -39.46 2.42 -26.21
N PRO A 682 -40.75 2.73 -26.01
CA PRO A 682 -41.76 2.51 -27.02
C PRO A 682 -41.34 3.08 -28.37
N SER A 683 -41.65 2.35 -29.45
CA SER A 683 -41.24 2.73 -30.80
C SER A 683 -41.76 4.13 -31.15
N GLY A 684 -40.83 5.09 -31.35
CA GLY A 684 -41.15 6.48 -31.70
C GLY A 684 -40.78 7.53 -30.66
N LEU A 685 -40.34 7.13 -29.45
CA LEU A 685 -39.72 8.05 -28.49
C LEU A 685 -38.27 8.35 -28.89
N GLN A 686 -37.95 9.63 -29.10
CA GLN A 686 -36.56 10.06 -29.27
C GLN A 686 -35.85 10.05 -27.91
N ILE A 687 -35.44 8.86 -27.43
CA ILE A 687 -34.27 8.82 -26.55
C ILE A 687 -33.12 9.30 -27.41
N THR A 688 -32.62 10.51 -27.17
CA THR A 688 -31.46 11.03 -27.91
C THR A 688 -30.23 10.30 -27.35
N PRO A 689 -29.64 9.31 -28.04
CA PRO A 689 -28.33 8.81 -27.61
C PRO A 689 -27.32 9.88 -28.02
N GLN A 690 -26.31 10.17 -27.20
CA GLN A 690 -25.11 10.83 -27.74
C GLN A 690 -24.36 9.87 -28.67
#